data_AF-A0A485NZZ0-F1
#
_entry.id   AF-A0A485NZZ0-F1
#
_cell.length_a   1.000
_cell.length_b   1.000
_cell.length_c   1.000
_cell.angle_alpha   90.00
_cell.angle_beta   90.00
_cell.angle_gamma   90.00
#
_symmetry.space_group_name_H-M   'P 1'
#
loop_
_entity.id
_entity.type
_entity.pdbx_description
1 polymer ?
#
loop_
_entity_poly.entity_id
_entity_poly.type
_entity_poly.pdbx_seq_one_letter_code
_entity_poly.pdbx_strand_id
1 'polypeptide(L)'
;MSSLLFSFPFHPLSHSDLNQVCSSFLYDMSLNLLSAPEKTEPPSQEELSAVSSFLQHGLPEIRSRSPESLAFLSDRQYVEGIARQRQYCILLLFYLAYIHEDRFVSEAELFVAVQSFLLSLQDQDERPPLTVIRASIYLLAICQDKDDALDEAVVSAIRKFLEGIPDLHLVYIHHPLLLRFFLLYPELMSRFGHRVLELWFSWEESSYEELDDVSSAGQSPLPASLAALFYMLRSSPSILLILLDLIYSSPVDTARKVLIVLRTFLRRNEDVQVGGLIRGHFLLILQHLLVEHGASPSGDSGNLPLLLSLLSLVQLKNKSEQELDSMAMKLLHQVSKLCGKCSPADVDILQPSFNFLYWSLHQTTPSSQKRAAAVLLSSTALIELLEKTLALTWTEVDSPRTALLCSAWLLAASFSAQQHAGSLQVHQTLSVELDQVLKVLSFPKKKAALLSAAILCFLRTALQQSFSSALVALVPSRAQPPPAPEDTALAPLGTSQVLSLVIGLQNLLVQKDPLLSYACVACLEALLDYLHARSPDIAFHVVSQPWNRFLLFTLLDAGESSFLRPEILRLMTLFVRFQSSSVLSREEVGHVLQGAALADLSTLSNTTLQALRGFFLQVQSMGLLADESTAQTLHVSLEGLSPSTSSAEPPLDMLCLGGVAVSLSHIRD
;
A
#
# COMPACT_ATOMS: atom_id res chain seq x y z
N MET A 1 35.14 -4.03 29.23
CA MET A 1 36.47 -4.25 28.62
C MET A 1 36.93 -2.96 27.94
N SER A 2 36.85 -1.82 28.64
CA SER A 2 36.73 -0.49 28.04
C SER A 2 38.01 0.36 28.17
N SER A 3 39.18 -0.25 27.96
CA SER A 3 40.44 0.51 27.87
C SER A 3 41.63 -0.31 27.33
N LEU A 4 41.53 -1.63 27.21
CA LEU A 4 42.71 -2.51 27.14
C LEU A 4 43.50 -2.42 25.82
N LEU A 5 42.90 -2.08 24.68
CA LEU A 5 43.60 -2.14 23.38
C LEU A 5 44.73 -1.10 23.24
N PHE A 6 44.59 0.07 23.89
CA PHE A 6 45.59 1.16 23.86
C PHE A 6 45.98 1.73 25.23
N SER A 7 45.37 1.27 26.34
CA SER A 7 45.81 1.67 27.69
C SER A 7 47.02 0.90 28.19
N PHE A 8 47.59 -0.02 27.42
CA PHE A 8 48.94 -0.51 27.69
C PHE A 8 49.92 0.59 27.29
N PRO A 9 50.56 1.29 28.24
CA PRO A 9 51.60 2.22 27.87
C PRO A 9 52.76 1.36 27.35
N PHE A 10 52.95 1.32 26.03
CA PHE A 10 54.25 0.97 25.47
C PHE A 10 55.22 2.05 25.96
N HIS A 11 55.80 1.84 27.14
CA HIS A 11 56.74 2.78 27.71
C HIS A 11 57.97 2.80 26.81
N PRO A 12 58.39 3.98 26.30
CA PRO A 12 59.60 4.07 25.52
C PRO A 12 60.76 3.80 26.48
N LEU A 13 61.45 2.67 26.28
CA LEU A 13 62.83 2.33 26.70
C LEU A 13 63.10 1.34 27.85
N SER A 14 62.13 0.71 28.55
CA SER A 14 62.51 -0.10 29.75
C SER A 14 62.08 -1.57 29.86
N HIS A 15 61.15 -2.10 29.06
CA HIS A 15 60.73 -3.50 29.19
C HIS A 15 60.38 -4.17 27.84
N SER A 16 61.39 -4.73 27.15
CA SER A 16 61.20 -5.51 25.90
C SER A 16 60.25 -6.68 26.08
N ASP A 17 60.37 -7.37 27.22
CA ASP A 17 59.64 -8.61 27.50
C ASP A 17 58.17 -8.29 27.79
N LEU A 18 57.89 -7.17 28.47
CA LEU A 18 56.52 -6.70 28.71
C LEU A 18 55.84 -6.31 27.39
N ASN A 19 56.54 -5.58 26.53
CA ASN A 19 56.02 -5.20 25.21
C ASN A 19 55.72 -6.43 24.36
N GLN A 20 56.58 -7.44 24.39
CA GLN A 20 56.36 -8.71 23.67
C GLN A 20 55.13 -9.46 24.21
N VAL A 21 54.95 -9.53 25.54
CA VAL A 21 53.77 -10.15 26.17
C VAL A 21 52.50 -9.37 25.80
N CYS A 22 52.52 -8.04 25.87
CA CYS A 22 51.41 -7.20 25.45
C CYS A 22 51.07 -7.36 23.96
N SER A 23 52.06 -7.38 23.08
CA SER A 23 51.85 -7.63 21.65
C SER A 23 51.27 -9.02 21.39
N SER A 24 51.72 -10.06 22.10
CA SER A 24 51.14 -11.41 21.97
C SER A 24 49.69 -11.47 22.45
N PHE A 25 49.37 -10.79 23.56
CA PHE A 25 48.01 -10.70 24.06
C PHE A 25 47.08 -9.92 23.11
N LEU A 26 47.53 -8.77 22.59
CA LEU A 26 46.78 -7.99 21.61
C LEU A 26 46.58 -8.75 20.30
N TYR A 27 47.57 -9.54 19.89
CA TYR A 27 47.47 -10.43 18.72
C TYR A 27 46.36 -11.47 18.91
N ASP A 28 46.40 -12.23 20.01
CA ASP A 28 45.39 -13.25 20.30
C ASP A 28 43.99 -12.63 20.50
N MET A 29 43.91 -11.50 21.20
CA MET A 29 42.66 -10.74 21.36
C MET A 29 42.10 -10.30 20.01
N SER A 30 42.91 -9.67 19.15
CA SER A 30 42.43 -9.16 17.86
C SER A 30 41.92 -10.29 16.97
N LEU A 31 42.60 -11.43 16.94
CA LEU A 31 42.13 -12.60 16.18
C LEU A 31 40.82 -13.16 16.73
N ASN A 32 40.70 -13.25 18.06
CA ASN A 32 39.46 -13.72 18.69
C ASN A 32 38.29 -12.78 18.40
N LEU A 33 38.49 -11.46 18.48
CA LEU A 33 37.46 -10.47 18.18
C LEU A 33 37.04 -10.47 16.70
N LEU A 34 37.99 -10.67 15.78
CA LEU A 34 37.67 -10.82 14.35
C LEU A 34 36.94 -12.12 14.02
N SER A 35 37.15 -13.17 14.82
CA SER A 35 36.54 -14.50 14.63
C SER A 35 35.15 -14.65 15.24
N ALA A 36 34.67 -13.69 16.03
CA ALA A 36 33.39 -13.72 16.71
C ALA A 36 32.41 -12.69 16.12
N PRO A 37 31.88 -12.88 14.91
CA PRO A 37 31.08 -11.84 14.27
C PRO A 37 29.62 -11.86 14.75
N GLU A 38 29.17 -10.77 15.35
CA GLU A 38 27.74 -10.50 15.61
C GLU A 38 27.05 -9.77 14.44
N LYS A 39 27.81 -9.12 13.53
CA LYS A 39 27.29 -8.18 12.51
C LYS A 39 27.89 -8.34 11.10
N THR A 40 28.65 -9.40 10.86
CA THR A 40 29.33 -9.72 9.59
C THR A 40 29.35 -11.23 9.36
N GLU A 41 29.63 -11.67 8.13
CA GLU A 41 30.02 -13.05 7.90
C GLU A 41 31.41 -13.32 8.52
N PRO A 42 31.70 -14.56 8.96
CA PRO A 42 33.02 -14.90 9.48
C PRO A 42 34.08 -14.71 8.38
N PRO A 43 35.23 -14.09 8.70
CA PRO A 43 36.29 -13.89 7.74
C PRO A 43 36.81 -15.23 7.21
N SER A 44 37.21 -15.26 5.94
CA SER A 44 37.77 -16.48 5.34
C SER A 44 39.11 -16.85 5.99
N GLN A 45 39.52 -18.12 5.86
CA GLN A 45 40.81 -18.58 6.38
C GLN A 45 41.99 -17.80 5.77
N GLU A 46 41.86 -17.36 4.52
CA GLU A 46 42.85 -16.54 3.83
C GLU A 46 42.91 -15.12 4.40
N GLU A 47 41.76 -14.49 4.68
CA GLU A 47 41.69 -13.18 5.34
C GLU A 47 42.32 -13.21 6.73
N LEU A 48 42.00 -14.22 7.54
CA LEU A 48 42.59 -14.41 8.86
C LEU A 48 44.11 -14.60 8.81
N SER A 49 44.61 -15.31 7.80
CA SER A 49 46.06 -15.49 7.61
C SER A 49 46.77 -14.18 7.24
N ALA A 50 46.16 -13.35 6.39
CA ALA A 50 46.67 -12.05 6.02
C ALA A 50 46.68 -11.09 7.21
N VAL A 51 45.58 -11.01 7.96
CA VAL A 51 45.49 -10.19 9.17
C VAL A 51 46.49 -10.63 10.23
N SER A 52 46.64 -11.94 10.43
CA SER A 52 47.64 -12.49 11.32
C SER A 52 49.05 -12.02 10.95
N SER A 53 49.39 -12.00 9.66
CA SER A 53 50.69 -11.52 9.20
C SER A 53 50.90 -10.04 9.54
N PHE A 54 49.90 -9.19 9.34
CA PHE A 54 50.00 -7.75 9.62
C PHE A 54 50.12 -7.47 11.11
N LEU A 55 49.37 -8.19 11.95
CA LEU A 55 49.42 -8.03 13.40
C LEU A 55 50.76 -8.52 13.97
N GLN A 56 51.29 -9.65 13.49
CA GLN A 56 52.59 -10.17 13.96
C GLN A 56 53.76 -9.23 13.67
N HIS A 57 53.75 -8.58 12.50
CA HIS A 57 54.82 -7.66 12.08
C HIS A 57 54.61 -6.24 12.63
N GLY A 58 53.37 -5.77 12.72
CA GLY A 58 53.04 -4.41 13.11
C GLY A 58 52.99 -4.17 14.62
N LEU A 59 52.44 -5.10 15.43
CA LEU A 59 52.24 -4.90 16.87
C LEU A 59 53.53 -4.64 17.67
N PRO A 60 54.68 -5.29 17.39
CA PRO A 60 55.92 -5.01 18.11
C PRO A 60 56.50 -3.60 17.85
N GLU A 61 56.07 -2.96 16.77
CA GLU A 61 56.58 -1.66 16.32
C GLU A 61 55.68 -0.48 16.71
N ILE A 62 54.47 -0.74 17.22
CA ILE A 62 53.55 0.30 17.72
C ILE A 62 54.07 0.78 19.08
N ARG A 63 54.98 1.75 19.04
CA ARG A 63 55.58 2.41 20.22
C ARG A 63 54.97 3.78 20.52
N SER A 64 53.98 4.18 19.73
CA SER A 64 53.47 5.54 19.62
C SER A 64 52.18 5.76 20.41
N ARG A 65 51.98 6.98 20.93
CA ARG A 65 50.68 7.39 21.51
C ARG A 65 49.61 7.51 20.43
N SER A 66 48.33 7.58 20.81
CA SER A 66 47.21 7.72 19.86
C SER A 66 47.40 8.83 18.80
N PRO A 67 47.83 10.08 19.11
CA PRO A 67 48.01 11.13 18.10
C PRO A 67 49.18 10.85 17.14
N GLU A 68 50.25 10.22 17.61
CA GLU A 68 51.39 9.83 16.77
C GLU A 68 51.02 8.69 15.81
N SER A 69 50.16 7.78 16.26
CA SER A 69 49.64 6.69 15.43
C SER A 69 48.68 7.21 14.36
N LEU A 70 47.89 8.25 14.66
CA LEU A 70 47.06 8.96 13.68
C LEU A 70 47.89 9.73 12.67
N ALA A 71 48.92 10.45 13.12
CA ALA A 71 49.83 11.17 12.23
C ALA A 71 50.51 10.21 11.24
N PHE A 72 50.95 9.04 11.72
CA PHE A 72 51.53 7.99 10.87
C PHE A 72 50.53 7.36 9.90
N LEU A 73 49.28 7.18 10.32
CA LEU A 73 48.21 6.72 9.41
C LEU A 73 47.91 7.75 8.32
N SER A 74 47.95 9.04 8.67
CA SER A 74 47.66 10.15 7.75
C SER A 74 48.79 10.48 6.77
N ASP A 75 49.97 9.86 6.93
CA ASP A 75 51.14 10.16 6.12
C ASP A 75 50.92 9.73 4.65
N ARG A 76 51.04 10.70 3.75
CA ARG A 76 50.86 10.53 2.30
C ARG A 76 52.16 10.32 1.55
N GLN A 77 53.31 10.38 2.22
CA GLN A 77 54.60 10.11 1.58
C GLN A 77 54.65 8.66 1.08
N TYR A 78 55.55 8.36 0.14
CA TYR A 78 55.76 7.00 -0.33
C TYR A 78 56.17 6.10 0.85
N VAL A 79 55.42 5.01 1.07
CA VAL A 79 55.59 4.15 2.25
C VAL A 79 56.10 2.78 1.80
N GLU A 80 57.28 2.38 2.26
CA GLU A 80 57.83 1.05 1.98
C GLU A 80 56.99 -0.07 2.62
N GLY A 81 57.07 -1.30 2.08
CA GLY A 81 56.16 -2.41 2.42
C GLY A 81 56.00 -2.73 3.92
N ILE A 82 57.06 -2.60 4.73
CA ILE A 82 56.98 -2.82 6.18
C ILE A 82 56.19 -1.70 6.88
N ALA A 83 56.45 -0.45 6.49
CA ALA A 83 55.72 0.71 7.02
C ALA A 83 54.24 0.68 6.59
N ARG A 84 53.93 0.13 5.41
CA ARG A 84 52.55 -0.09 4.95
C ARG A 84 51.81 -1.13 5.79
N GLN A 85 52.46 -2.26 6.09
CA GLN A 85 51.90 -3.28 6.99
C GLN A 85 51.62 -2.70 8.39
N ARG A 86 52.47 -1.77 8.86
CA ARG A 86 52.23 -1.05 10.11
C ARG A 86 51.01 -0.13 10.05
N GLN A 87 50.79 0.59 8.94
CA GLN A 87 49.56 1.37 8.73
C GLN A 87 48.31 0.47 8.73
N TYR A 88 48.37 -0.71 8.09
CA TYR A 88 47.27 -1.68 8.12
C TYR A 88 46.98 -2.18 9.54
N CYS A 89 48.03 -2.49 10.31
CA CYS A 89 47.89 -2.91 11.70
C CYS A 89 47.21 -1.83 12.56
N ILE A 90 47.63 -0.56 12.42
CA ILE A 90 47.05 0.57 13.16
C ILE A 90 45.57 0.75 12.79
N LEU A 91 45.23 0.71 11.49
CA LEU A 91 43.86 0.83 11.01
C LEU A 91 42.96 -0.29 11.57
N LEU A 92 43.44 -1.53 11.57
CA LEU A 92 42.68 -2.68 12.09
C LEU A 92 42.43 -2.58 13.60
N LEU A 93 43.40 -2.05 14.37
CA LEU A 93 43.22 -1.80 15.79
C LEU A 93 42.17 -0.70 16.06
N PHE A 94 42.17 0.38 15.28
CA PHE A 94 41.11 1.39 15.36
C PHE A 94 39.74 0.82 14.98
N TYR A 95 39.68 0.02 13.91
CA TYR A 95 38.46 -0.66 13.49
C TYR A 95 37.87 -1.55 14.59
N LEU A 96 38.69 -2.42 15.19
CA LEU A 96 38.26 -3.31 16.26
C LEU A 96 37.75 -2.54 17.48
N ALA A 97 38.45 -1.48 17.87
CA ALA A 97 38.01 -0.66 18.98
C ALA A 97 36.66 0.03 18.71
N TYR A 98 36.45 0.55 17.50
CA TYR A 98 35.19 1.18 17.13
C TYR A 98 34.02 0.19 17.01
N ILE A 99 34.27 -1.06 16.61
CA ILE A 99 33.23 -2.12 16.64
C ILE A 99 32.78 -2.42 18.07
N HIS A 100 33.73 -2.47 19.01
CA HIS A 100 33.47 -2.75 20.41
C HIS A 100 33.22 -1.49 21.25
N GLU A 101 32.85 -0.38 20.59
CA GLU A 101 32.48 0.91 21.19
C GLU A 101 33.55 1.56 22.09
N ASP A 102 34.82 1.22 21.90
CA ASP A 102 35.97 1.82 22.59
C ASP A 102 36.46 3.05 21.80
N ARG A 103 35.87 4.22 22.09
CA ARG A 103 36.11 5.50 21.39
C ARG A 103 37.25 6.29 22.03
N PHE A 104 38.47 5.77 21.95
CA PHE A 104 39.64 6.39 22.59
C PHE A 104 40.34 7.47 21.72
N VAL A 105 39.84 7.73 20.50
CA VAL A 105 40.33 8.77 19.57
C VAL A 105 39.18 9.68 19.13
N SER A 106 39.51 10.94 18.82
CA SER A 106 38.57 11.90 18.22
C SER A 106 38.09 11.40 16.84
N GLU A 107 36.77 11.28 16.67
CA GLU A 107 36.15 10.85 15.41
C GLU A 107 36.60 11.73 14.23
N ALA A 108 36.70 13.05 14.41
CA ALA A 108 37.14 13.98 13.38
C ALA A 108 38.61 13.75 12.96
N GLU A 109 39.52 13.49 13.91
CA GLU A 109 40.94 13.24 13.61
C GLU A 109 41.12 11.91 12.89
N LEU A 110 40.40 10.87 13.31
CA LEU A 110 40.42 9.57 12.67
C LEU A 110 39.83 9.64 11.26
N PHE A 111 38.74 10.39 11.07
CA PHE A 111 38.11 10.60 9.76
C PHE A 111 39.10 11.19 8.75
N VAL A 112 39.85 12.23 9.12
CA VAL A 112 40.87 12.86 8.26
C VAL A 112 42.06 11.93 8.00
N ALA A 113 42.49 11.18 9.01
CA ALA A 113 43.59 10.23 8.87
C ALA A 113 43.25 9.09 7.90
N VAL A 114 42.05 8.51 7.99
CA VAL A 114 41.60 7.44 7.09
C VAL A 114 41.43 7.93 5.65
N GLN A 115 40.93 9.16 5.45
CA GLN A 115 40.87 9.77 4.12
C GLN A 115 42.26 9.90 3.48
N SER A 116 43.22 10.44 4.24
CA SER A 116 44.59 10.61 3.76
C SER A 116 45.29 9.28 3.46
N PHE A 117 45.03 8.26 4.29
CA PHE A 117 45.48 6.90 4.05
C PHE A 117 44.97 6.31 2.72
N LEU A 118 43.65 6.42 2.44
CA LEU A 118 43.07 5.90 1.20
C LEU A 118 43.62 6.61 -0.04
N LEU A 119 43.83 7.93 0.04
CA LEU A 119 44.47 8.68 -1.03
C LEU A 119 45.92 8.24 -1.24
N SER A 120 46.68 7.97 -0.17
CA SER A 120 48.05 7.46 -0.29
C SER A 120 48.14 6.10 -1.01
N LEU A 121 47.13 5.23 -0.82
CA LEU A 121 47.04 3.95 -1.51
C LEU A 121 46.70 4.14 -2.99
N GLN A 122 45.80 5.09 -3.28
CA GLN A 122 45.43 5.43 -4.65
C GLN A 122 46.60 6.06 -5.42
N ASP A 123 47.34 6.97 -4.80
CA ASP A 123 48.51 7.64 -5.40
C ASP A 123 49.63 6.65 -5.75
N GLN A 124 49.68 5.52 -5.06
CA GLN A 124 50.67 4.44 -5.25
C GLN A 124 50.11 3.26 -6.07
N ASP A 125 48.87 3.33 -6.57
CA ASP A 125 48.15 2.26 -7.28
C ASP A 125 48.19 0.90 -6.55
N GLU A 126 48.23 0.92 -5.22
CA GLU A 126 48.27 -0.28 -4.38
C GLU A 126 46.87 -0.88 -4.20
N ARG A 127 46.78 -2.22 -4.20
CA ARG A 127 45.53 -2.93 -3.88
C ARG A 127 45.57 -3.42 -2.43
N PRO A 128 44.90 -2.74 -1.49
CA PRO A 128 44.86 -3.19 -0.10
C PRO A 128 44.07 -4.50 0.05
N PRO A 129 44.39 -5.32 1.08
CA PRO A 129 43.60 -6.50 1.45
C PRO A 129 42.13 -6.16 1.78
N LEU A 130 41.21 -7.09 1.56
CA LEU A 130 39.77 -6.88 1.76
C LEU A 130 39.42 -6.41 3.18
N THR A 131 40.08 -6.95 4.21
CA THR A 131 39.86 -6.54 5.61
C THR A 131 40.27 -5.09 5.88
N VAL A 132 41.30 -4.60 5.18
CA VAL A 132 41.74 -3.20 5.29
C VAL A 132 40.71 -2.29 4.63
N ILE A 133 40.20 -2.65 3.45
CA ILE A 133 39.12 -1.90 2.77
C ILE A 133 37.87 -1.87 3.66
N ARG A 134 37.47 -3.03 4.19
CA ARG A 134 36.33 -3.19 5.11
C ARG A 134 36.47 -2.27 6.33
N ALA A 135 37.64 -2.27 6.96
CA ALA A 135 37.96 -1.42 8.11
C ALA A 135 37.92 0.08 7.75
N SER A 136 38.53 0.47 6.63
CA SER A 136 38.54 1.87 6.18
C SER A 136 37.13 2.42 5.94
N ILE A 137 36.28 1.68 5.21
CA ILE A 137 34.92 2.14 4.88
C ILE A 137 34.06 2.22 6.14
N TYR A 138 34.15 1.24 7.04
CA TYR A 138 33.43 1.27 8.33
C TYR A 138 33.80 2.49 9.17
N LEU A 139 35.11 2.74 9.33
CA LEU A 139 35.59 3.87 10.12
C LEU A 139 35.17 5.21 9.50
N LEU A 140 35.21 5.35 8.17
CA LEU A 140 34.70 6.54 7.50
C LEU A 140 33.19 6.73 7.73
N ALA A 141 32.41 5.66 7.64
CA ALA A 141 30.96 5.75 7.82
C ALA A 141 30.53 6.13 9.25
N ILE A 142 31.29 5.70 10.26
CA ILE A 142 30.97 5.97 11.67
C ILE A 142 31.52 7.30 12.14
N CYS A 143 32.72 7.67 11.71
CA CYS A 143 33.36 8.92 12.12
C CYS A 143 32.84 10.13 11.34
N GLN A 144 31.98 9.93 10.34
CA GLN A 144 31.39 11.01 9.58
C GLN A 144 30.35 11.77 10.42
N ASP A 145 30.64 13.03 10.74
CA ASP A 145 29.67 13.96 11.30
C ASP A 145 28.68 14.44 10.22
N LYS A 146 27.53 14.99 10.64
CA LYS A 146 26.44 15.41 9.74
C LYS A 146 26.84 16.51 8.76
N ASP A 147 27.86 17.29 9.10
CA ASP A 147 28.29 18.48 8.34
C ASP A 147 29.58 18.26 7.51
N ASP A 148 30.28 17.15 7.73
CA ASP A 148 31.55 16.85 7.05
C ASP A 148 31.33 15.93 5.84
N ALA A 149 31.32 16.53 4.64
CA ALA A 149 31.29 15.79 3.39
C ALA A 149 32.69 15.29 3.00
N LEU A 150 32.80 14.03 2.57
CA LEU A 150 33.98 13.51 1.91
C LEU A 150 34.34 14.32 0.65
N ASP A 151 35.64 14.49 0.45
CA ASP A 151 36.20 15.00 -0.80
C ASP A 151 35.93 14.04 -1.96
N GLU A 152 35.67 14.59 -3.15
CA GLU A 152 35.35 13.84 -4.37
C GLU A 152 36.48 12.87 -4.75
N ALA A 153 37.74 13.25 -4.47
CA ALA A 153 38.91 12.39 -4.66
C ALA A 153 38.83 11.09 -3.83
N VAL A 154 38.41 11.19 -2.57
CA VAL A 154 38.28 10.03 -1.67
C VAL A 154 37.12 9.14 -2.13
N VAL A 155 35.98 9.72 -2.52
CA VAL A 155 34.83 8.97 -3.04
C VAL A 155 35.22 8.18 -4.30
N SER A 156 35.96 8.81 -5.21
CA SER A 156 36.50 8.16 -6.42
C SER A 156 37.51 7.05 -6.09
N ALA A 157 38.37 7.24 -5.07
CA ALA A 157 39.27 6.21 -4.57
C ALA A 157 38.50 4.99 -4.07
N ILE A 158 37.51 5.20 -3.20
CA ILE A 158 36.64 4.13 -2.67
C ILE A 158 35.95 3.40 -3.82
N ARG A 159 35.39 4.13 -4.79
CA ARG A 159 34.74 3.52 -5.97
C ARG A 159 35.71 2.59 -6.72
N LYS A 160 36.92 3.04 -7.03
CA LYS A 160 37.93 2.22 -7.73
C LYS A 160 38.32 0.97 -6.94
N PHE A 161 38.49 1.09 -5.62
CA PHE A 161 38.81 -0.06 -4.78
C PHE A 161 37.68 -1.09 -4.76
N LEU A 162 36.42 -0.64 -4.67
CA LEU A 162 35.25 -1.52 -4.67
C LEU A 162 34.95 -2.14 -6.05
N GLU A 163 35.20 -1.43 -7.16
CA GLU A 163 35.04 -1.97 -8.52
C GLU A 163 35.96 -3.17 -8.79
N GLY A 164 37.10 -3.27 -8.09
CA GLY A 164 38.03 -4.39 -8.19
C GLY A 164 37.60 -5.64 -7.41
N ILE A 165 36.50 -5.60 -6.67
CA ILE A 165 36.07 -6.67 -5.77
C ILE A 165 34.93 -7.47 -6.42
N PRO A 166 35.05 -8.81 -6.51
CA PRO A 166 34.06 -9.63 -7.19
C PRO A 166 32.73 -9.72 -6.43
N ASP A 167 32.78 -9.66 -5.09
CA ASP A 167 31.61 -9.78 -4.22
C ASP A 167 31.65 -8.74 -3.08
N LEU A 168 30.62 -7.91 -3.01
CA LEU A 168 30.48 -6.85 -2.00
C LEU A 168 30.16 -7.42 -0.61
N HIS A 169 29.61 -8.64 -0.51
CA HIS A 169 29.39 -9.33 0.76
C HIS A 169 30.68 -9.37 1.61
N LEU A 170 31.84 -9.53 0.95
CA LEU A 170 33.15 -9.61 1.60
C LEU A 170 33.61 -8.30 2.27
N VAL A 171 33.04 -7.15 1.91
CA VAL A 171 33.43 -5.85 2.49
C VAL A 171 32.30 -5.23 3.31
N TYR A 172 31.10 -5.78 3.20
CA TYR A 172 29.91 -5.24 3.84
C TYR A 172 29.86 -5.57 5.34
N ILE A 173 29.43 -4.58 6.14
CA ILE A 173 29.15 -4.72 7.57
C ILE A 173 27.74 -4.22 7.82
N HIS A 174 26.93 -5.00 8.54
CA HIS A 174 25.55 -4.61 8.81
C HIS A 174 25.48 -3.49 9.85
N HIS A 175 25.46 -2.23 9.39
CA HIS A 175 25.35 -1.04 10.24
C HIS A 175 24.58 0.11 9.55
N PRO A 176 23.61 0.78 10.21
CA PRO A 176 22.79 1.83 9.59
C PRO A 176 23.59 3.01 9.02
N LEU A 177 24.70 3.39 9.68
CA LEU A 177 25.57 4.47 9.18
C LEU A 177 26.32 4.08 7.91
N LEU A 178 26.63 2.79 7.73
CA LEU A 178 27.25 2.30 6.49
C LEU A 178 26.26 2.36 5.33
N LEU A 179 25.01 1.97 5.57
CA LEU A 179 23.95 2.14 4.58
C LEU A 179 23.81 3.62 4.18
N ARG A 180 23.78 4.52 5.17
CA ARG A 180 23.73 5.96 4.92
C ARG A 180 24.91 6.45 4.09
N PHE A 181 26.11 5.98 4.39
CA PHE A 181 27.33 6.33 3.67
C PHE A 181 27.22 6.02 2.17
N PHE A 182 26.82 4.80 1.81
CA PHE A 182 26.69 4.40 0.39
C PHE A 182 25.57 5.14 -0.35
N LEU A 183 24.50 5.52 0.34
CA LEU A 183 23.34 6.20 -0.27
C LEU A 183 23.50 7.74 -0.31
N LEU A 184 24.39 8.31 0.50
CA LEU A 184 24.63 9.75 0.56
C LEU A 184 25.36 10.28 -0.69
N TYR A 185 26.32 9.50 -1.21
CA TYR A 185 27.17 9.92 -2.33
C TYR A 185 26.64 9.40 -3.67
N PRO A 186 26.33 10.28 -4.65
CA PRO A 186 25.76 9.86 -5.94
C PRO A 186 26.61 8.83 -6.71
N GLU A 187 27.93 8.98 -6.68
CA GLU A 187 28.84 8.04 -7.36
C GLU A 187 28.74 6.62 -6.78
N LEU A 188 28.73 6.50 -5.45
CA LEU A 188 28.61 5.21 -4.76
C LEU A 188 27.20 4.65 -4.88
N MET A 189 26.17 5.48 -4.72
CA MET A 189 24.77 5.10 -4.84
C MET A 189 24.46 4.54 -6.24
N SER A 190 24.97 5.17 -7.30
CA SER A 190 24.72 4.74 -8.68
C SER A 190 25.32 3.38 -9.02
N ARG A 191 26.47 3.01 -8.42
CA ARG A 191 27.19 1.76 -8.72
C ARG A 191 26.87 0.65 -7.74
N PHE A 192 26.82 0.95 -6.44
CA PHE A 192 26.70 -0.04 -5.37
C PHE A 192 25.37 0.02 -4.63
N GLY A 193 24.57 1.07 -4.81
CA GLY A 193 23.33 1.28 -4.05
C GLY A 193 22.35 0.12 -4.13
N HIS A 194 22.17 -0.47 -5.32
CA HIS A 194 21.32 -1.65 -5.51
C HIS A 194 21.80 -2.85 -4.68
N ARG A 195 23.08 -3.21 -4.79
CA ARG A 195 23.68 -4.34 -4.04
C ARG A 195 23.71 -4.11 -2.53
N VAL A 196 24.04 -2.90 -2.08
CA VAL A 196 24.07 -2.57 -0.65
C VAL A 196 22.68 -2.65 -0.02
N LEU A 197 21.63 -2.23 -0.73
CA LEU A 197 20.26 -2.35 -0.26
C LEU A 197 19.78 -3.79 -0.27
N GLU A 198 20.10 -4.57 -1.31
CA GLU A 198 19.83 -6.02 -1.35
C GLU A 198 20.44 -6.74 -0.14
N LEU A 199 21.71 -6.45 0.15
CA LEU A 199 22.43 -6.92 1.33
C LEU A 199 21.72 -6.51 2.60
N TRP A 200 21.43 -5.22 2.77
CA TRP A 200 20.74 -4.70 3.95
C TRP A 200 19.48 -5.51 4.30
N PHE A 201 18.61 -5.76 3.31
CA PHE A 201 17.38 -6.53 3.52
C PHE A 201 17.58 -8.04 3.70
N SER A 202 18.67 -8.61 3.17
CA SER A 202 19.00 -10.01 3.41
C SER A 202 19.38 -10.27 4.88
N TRP A 203 20.03 -9.30 5.53
CA TRP A 203 20.50 -9.38 6.92
C TRP A 203 19.42 -9.06 7.97
N GLU A 204 18.44 -8.20 7.65
CA GLU A 204 17.38 -7.88 8.60
C GLU A 204 16.43 -9.08 8.82
N GLU A 205 16.18 -9.45 10.08
CA GLU A 205 15.28 -10.55 10.44
C GLU A 205 13.81 -10.26 10.08
N SER A 206 13.01 -11.31 9.91
CA SER A 206 11.62 -11.30 9.42
C SER A 206 10.60 -10.65 10.37
N SER A 207 10.98 -9.70 11.23
CA SER A 207 10.06 -8.95 12.10
C SER A 207 9.17 -7.96 11.34
N TYR A 208 9.26 -7.92 10.01
CA TYR A 208 8.50 -7.01 9.16
C TYR A 208 7.06 -7.46 8.91
N GLU A 209 6.76 -8.76 9.00
CA GLU A 209 5.40 -9.25 8.72
C GLU A 209 4.36 -8.69 9.70
N GLU A 210 4.75 -8.40 10.95
CA GLU A 210 3.90 -7.76 11.95
C GLU A 210 3.51 -6.30 11.60
N LEU A 211 4.22 -5.64 10.68
CA LEU A 211 3.93 -4.27 10.25
C LEU A 211 2.88 -4.20 9.13
N ASP A 212 2.64 -5.28 8.38
CA ASP A 212 1.68 -5.31 7.26
C ASP A 212 0.23 -5.51 7.75
N ASP A 213 0.03 -6.24 8.87
CA ASP A 213 -1.29 -6.65 9.39
C ASP A 213 -2.01 -5.62 10.26
N VAL A 214 -1.34 -4.53 10.70
CA VAL A 214 -1.99 -3.53 11.56
C VAL A 214 -2.83 -2.58 10.72
N SER A 215 -4.09 -2.98 10.59
CA SER A 215 -5.22 -2.15 10.24
C SER A 215 -5.38 -1.01 11.26
N SER A 216 -4.86 0.17 10.93
CA SER A 216 -5.33 1.48 11.42
C SER A 216 -5.31 1.85 12.91
N ALA A 217 -4.80 1.04 13.86
CA ALA A 217 -4.82 1.45 15.27
C ALA A 217 -3.55 1.04 16.03
N GLY A 218 -2.63 1.99 16.20
CA GLY A 218 -1.45 1.85 17.05
C GLY A 218 -0.16 2.13 16.28
N GLN A 219 0.44 3.29 16.51
CA GLN A 219 1.79 3.61 16.05
C GLN A 219 2.77 2.68 16.78
N SER A 220 3.03 1.48 16.25
CA SER A 220 4.15 0.70 16.75
C SER A 220 5.44 1.48 16.45
N PRO A 221 6.37 1.57 17.43
CA PRO A 221 7.65 2.23 17.23
C PRO A 221 8.40 1.54 16.09
N LEU A 222 8.85 2.32 15.11
CA LEU A 222 9.70 1.80 14.03
C LEU A 222 11.02 1.30 14.64
N PRO A 223 11.55 0.15 14.18
CA PRO A 223 12.94 -0.19 14.41
C PRO A 223 13.86 0.99 14.03
N ALA A 224 14.91 1.23 14.83
CA ALA A 224 15.83 2.34 14.60
C ALA A 224 16.50 2.27 13.20
N SER A 225 16.72 1.07 12.67
CA SER A 225 17.15 0.79 11.30
C SER A 225 16.22 1.38 10.25
N LEU A 226 14.92 1.07 10.34
CA LEU A 226 13.91 1.58 9.41
C LEU A 226 13.69 3.08 9.54
N ALA A 227 13.79 3.63 10.76
CA ALA A 227 13.68 5.07 10.96
C ALA A 227 14.79 5.83 10.22
N ALA A 228 16.03 5.31 10.26
CA ALA A 228 17.15 5.86 9.49
C ALA A 228 16.90 5.75 7.98
N LEU A 229 16.42 4.59 7.49
CA LEU A 229 16.09 4.39 6.08
C LEU A 229 14.98 5.32 5.61
N PHE A 230 13.93 5.54 6.40
CA PHE A 230 12.84 6.46 6.07
C PHE A 230 13.30 7.91 5.98
N TYR A 231 14.22 8.32 6.87
CA TYR A 231 14.83 9.64 6.77
C TYR A 231 15.58 9.80 5.43
N MET A 232 16.36 8.79 5.03
CA MET A 232 17.09 8.80 3.76
C MET A 232 16.17 8.81 2.53
N LEU A 233 15.07 8.04 2.55
CA LEU A 233 14.07 8.03 1.48
C LEU A 233 13.39 9.39 1.30
N ARG A 234 13.24 10.18 2.37
CA ARG A 234 12.74 11.56 2.27
C ARG A 234 13.76 12.48 1.60
N SER A 235 15.05 12.27 1.87
CA SER A 235 16.13 13.11 1.36
C SER A 235 16.50 12.84 -0.09
N SER A 236 16.35 11.61 -0.59
CA SER A 236 16.73 11.22 -1.96
C SER A 236 15.69 10.33 -2.64
N PRO A 237 14.98 10.83 -3.68
CA PRO A 237 13.97 10.04 -4.40
C PRO A 237 14.58 8.92 -5.25
N SER A 238 15.88 8.98 -5.57
CA SER A 238 16.58 7.94 -6.33
C SER A 238 16.62 6.61 -5.58
N ILE A 239 16.65 6.64 -4.25
CA ILE A 239 16.62 5.44 -3.41
C ILE A 239 15.28 4.70 -3.60
N LEU A 240 14.17 5.43 -3.76
CA LEU A 240 12.86 4.82 -4.03
C LEU A 240 12.85 4.05 -5.35
N LEU A 241 13.56 4.53 -6.38
CA LEU A 241 13.67 3.82 -7.66
C LEU A 241 14.48 2.52 -7.52
N ILE A 242 15.59 2.56 -6.79
CA ILE A 242 16.39 1.37 -6.51
C ILE A 242 15.58 0.33 -5.72
N LEU A 243 14.77 0.77 -4.75
CA LEU A 243 13.87 -0.14 -4.02
C LEU A 243 12.80 -0.76 -4.92
N LEU A 244 12.25 0.01 -5.88
CA LEU A 244 11.32 -0.54 -6.87
C LEU A 244 12.00 -1.57 -7.77
N ASP A 245 13.24 -1.31 -8.20
CA ASP A 245 14.02 -2.25 -9.00
C ASP A 245 14.35 -3.53 -8.21
N LEU A 246 14.59 -3.41 -6.91
CA LEU A 246 14.82 -4.55 -6.02
C LEU A 246 13.58 -5.44 -5.89
N ILE A 247 12.36 -4.87 -5.83
CA ILE A 247 11.14 -5.70 -5.83
C ILE A 247 11.12 -6.62 -7.04
N TYR A 248 11.55 -6.15 -8.22
CA TYR A 248 11.58 -6.98 -9.42
C TYR A 248 12.77 -7.95 -9.44
N SER A 249 13.98 -7.47 -9.15
CA SER A 249 15.24 -8.20 -9.39
C SER A 249 15.73 -9.11 -8.25
N SER A 250 15.24 -8.91 -7.02
CA SER A 250 15.70 -9.64 -5.83
C SER A 250 14.90 -10.92 -5.57
N PRO A 251 15.44 -11.88 -4.77
CA PRO A 251 14.68 -13.06 -4.33
C PRO A 251 13.40 -12.66 -3.59
N VAL A 252 12.38 -13.53 -3.63
CA VAL A 252 11.01 -13.25 -3.15
C VAL A 252 10.98 -12.76 -1.70
N ASP A 253 11.82 -13.31 -0.82
CA ASP A 253 11.90 -12.91 0.58
C ASP A 253 12.38 -11.46 0.73
N THR A 254 13.43 -11.08 0.00
CA THR A 254 13.94 -9.70 -0.04
C THR A 254 12.92 -8.76 -0.65
N ALA A 255 12.31 -9.13 -1.78
CA ALA A 255 11.28 -8.34 -2.44
C ALA A 255 10.06 -8.09 -1.52
N ARG A 256 9.66 -9.09 -0.74
CA ARG A 256 8.58 -8.97 0.27
C ARG A 256 8.96 -7.99 1.38
N LYS A 257 10.17 -8.07 1.94
CA LYS A 257 10.65 -7.12 2.95
C LYS A 257 10.67 -5.68 2.40
N VAL A 258 11.21 -5.49 1.20
CA VAL A 258 11.23 -4.19 0.52
C VAL A 258 9.82 -3.65 0.32
N LEU A 259 8.88 -4.50 -0.09
CA LEU A 259 7.48 -4.11 -0.25
C LEU A 259 6.88 -3.61 1.07
N ILE A 260 7.04 -4.35 2.17
CA ILE A 260 6.50 -3.96 3.48
C ILE A 260 7.06 -2.59 3.90
N VAL A 261 8.36 -2.38 3.72
CA VAL A 261 9.04 -1.13 4.03
C VAL A 261 8.51 0.03 3.17
N LEU A 262 8.33 -0.17 1.86
CA LEU A 262 7.75 0.83 0.97
C LEU A 262 6.28 1.12 1.29
N ARG A 263 5.46 0.10 1.59
CA ARG A 263 4.07 0.28 2.03
C ARG A 263 3.99 1.11 3.30
N THR A 264 4.82 0.77 4.29
CA THR A 264 4.89 1.48 5.56
C THR A 264 5.38 2.92 5.37
N PHE A 265 6.38 3.13 4.50
CA PHE A 265 6.86 4.45 4.14
C PHE A 265 5.75 5.29 3.49
N LEU A 266 5.07 4.76 2.48
CA LEU A 266 4.01 5.48 1.77
C LEU A 266 2.82 5.82 2.68
N ARG A 267 2.47 4.91 3.62
CA ARG A 267 1.39 5.12 4.59
C ARG A 267 1.73 6.18 5.65
N ARG A 268 2.97 6.23 6.15
CA ARG A 268 3.38 7.16 7.22
C ARG A 268 3.80 8.54 6.72
N ASN A 269 4.11 8.70 5.43
CA ASN A 269 4.72 9.91 4.88
C ASN A 269 3.80 10.60 3.88
N GLU A 270 2.78 11.32 4.34
CA GLU A 270 1.81 11.99 3.47
C GLU A 270 2.43 13.07 2.56
N ASP A 271 3.49 13.73 3.02
CA ASP A 271 4.06 14.94 2.39
C ASP A 271 4.87 14.70 1.09
N VAL A 272 5.28 13.46 0.79
CA VAL A 272 6.16 13.19 -0.35
C VAL A 272 5.36 13.00 -1.64
N GLN A 273 5.53 13.92 -2.60
CA GLN A 273 4.92 13.90 -3.95
C GLN A 273 5.60 12.87 -4.88
N VAL A 274 5.59 11.59 -4.52
CA VAL A 274 6.31 10.56 -5.28
C VAL A 274 5.58 10.06 -6.54
N GLY A 275 4.35 10.53 -6.77
CA GLY A 275 3.43 9.92 -7.75
C GLY A 275 3.95 9.89 -9.18
N GLY A 276 4.56 10.97 -9.69
CA GLY A 276 4.99 11.07 -11.09
C GLY A 276 6.17 10.15 -11.43
N LEU A 277 7.23 10.21 -10.62
CA LEU A 277 8.47 9.44 -10.82
C LEU A 277 8.23 7.94 -10.65
N ILE A 278 7.50 7.55 -9.60
CA ILE A 278 7.14 6.16 -9.32
C ILE A 278 6.29 5.57 -10.45
N ARG A 279 5.29 6.30 -10.97
CA ARG A 279 4.43 5.81 -12.07
C ARG A 279 5.23 5.56 -13.35
N GLY A 280 6.18 6.44 -13.67
CA GLY A 280 7.06 6.25 -14.83
C GLY A 280 7.92 4.99 -14.70
N HIS A 281 8.49 4.76 -13.52
CA HIS A 281 9.34 3.59 -13.26
C HIS A 281 8.55 2.28 -13.21
N PHE A 282 7.35 2.28 -12.59
CA PHE A 282 6.43 1.13 -12.66
C PHE A 282 6.05 0.78 -14.10
N LEU A 283 5.80 1.77 -14.95
CA LEU A 283 5.47 1.54 -16.34
C LEU A 283 6.62 0.83 -17.08
N LEU A 284 7.87 1.20 -16.80
CA LEU A 284 9.04 0.52 -17.36
C LEU A 284 9.10 -0.93 -16.88
N ILE A 285 9.07 -1.16 -15.56
CA ILE A 285 9.13 -2.51 -14.97
C ILE A 285 8.01 -3.41 -15.52
N LEU A 286 6.77 -2.89 -15.59
CA LEU A 286 5.63 -3.64 -16.14
C LEU A 286 5.79 -3.94 -17.64
N GLN A 287 6.39 -3.03 -18.43
CA GLN A 287 6.67 -3.31 -19.85
C GLN A 287 7.69 -4.44 -20.00
N HIS A 288 8.75 -4.43 -19.20
CA HIS A 288 9.75 -5.51 -19.17
C HIS A 288 9.10 -6.85 -18.78
N LEU A 289 8.33 -6.85 -17.69
CA LEU A 289 7.58 -8.03 -17.23
C LEU A 289 6.61 -8.56 -18.28
N LEU A 290 5.87 -7.69 -18.98
CA LEU A 290 4.91 -8.10 -20.00
C LEU A 290 5.54 -8.74 -21.25
N VAL A 291 6.80 -8.41 -21.55
CA VAL A 291 7.60 -9.05 -22.61
C VAL A 291 8.06 -10.43 -22.15
N GLU A 292 8.55 -10.55 -20.91
CA GLU A 292 9.03 -11.81 -20.33
C GLU A 292 7.91 -12.82 -20.09
N HIS A 293 6.76 -12.37 -19.58
CA HIS A 293 5.56 -13.20 -19.37
C HIS A 293 4.99 -13.76 -20.68
N GLY A 294 5.34 -13.17 -21.83
CA GLY A 294 4.97 -13.69 -23.15
C GLY A 294 5.78 -14.91 -23.61
N ALA A 295 6.95 -15.16 -23.00
CA ALA A 295 7.89 -16.18 -23.45
C ALA A 295 7.83 -17.50 -22.66
N SER A 296 7.36 -17.49 -21.40
CA SER A 296 7.08 -18.70 -20.62
C SER A 296 6.02 -18.44 -19.54
N PRO A 297 4.84 -19.08 -19.60
CA PRO A 297 3.78 -18.91 -18.60
C PRO A 297 3.94 -19.82 -17.36
N SER A 298 5.09 -20.48 -17.16
CA SER A 298 5.17 -21.65 -16.27
C SER A 298 6.23 -21.62 -15.14
N GLY A 299 6.80 -20.47 -14.80
CA GLY A 299 7.71 -20.40 -13.65
C GLY A 299 7.89 -18.99 -13.10
N ASP A 300 7.37 -18.77 -11.89
CA ASP A 300 7.76 -17.73 -10.93
C ASP A 300 7.82 -16.27 -11.42
N SER A 301 6.65 -15.68 -11.70
CA SER A 301 6.50 -14.22 -11.55
C SER A 301 6.20 -13.84 -10.09
N GLY A 302 6.91 -14.43 -9.13
CA GLY A 302 6.59 -14.31 -7.69
C GLY A 302 6.50 -12.87 -7.18
N ASN A 303 7.22 -11.95 -7.84
CA ASN A 303 7.29 -10.54 -7.44
C ASN A 303 6.28 -9.63 -8.16
N LEU A 304 5.60 -10.09 -9.21
CA LEU A 304 4.63 -9.27 -9.97
C LEU A 304 3.37 -8.92 -9.14
N PRO A 305 2.76 -9.84 -8.37
CA PRO A 305 1.69 -9.51 -7.41
C PRO A 305 2.09 -8.41 -6.42
N LEU A 306 3.33 -8.48 -5.91
CA LEU A 306 3.89 -7.52 -4.97
C LEU A 306 3.96 -6.12 -5.59
N LEU A 307 4.47 -6.02 -6.82
CA LEU A 307 4.55 -4.78 -7.60
C LEU A 307 3.15 -4.15 -7.83
N LEU A 308 2.18 -4.96 -8.26
CA LEU A 308 0.81 -4.50 -8.52
C LEU A 308 0.11 -4.05 -7.23
N SER A 309 0.35 -4.73 -6.12
CA SER A 309 -0.17 -4.32 -4.82
C SER A 309 0.37 -2.95 -4.40
N LEU A 310 1.66 -2.69 -4.62
CA LEU A 310 2.28 -1.39 -4.34
C LEU A 310 1.70 -0.30 -5.24
N LEU A 311 1.49 -0.62 -6.52
CA LEU A 311 0.90 0.31 -7.47
C LEU A 311 -0.52 0.72 -7.06
N SER A 312 -1.32 -0.22 -6.57
CA SER A 312 -2.67 0.06 -6.06
C SER A 312 -2.66 0.99 -4.83
N LEU A 313 -1.66 0.84 -3.95
CA LEU A 313 -1.48 1.72 -2.78
C LEU A 313 -0.97 3.12 -3.15
N VAL A 314 -0.10 3.21 -4.15
CA VAL A 314 0.38 4.51 -4.66
C VAL A 314 -0.77 5.31 -5.26
N GLN A 315 -1.79 4.67 -5.84
CA GLN A 315 -3.00 5.36 -6.29
C GLN A 315 -3.88 5.81 -5.12
N LEU A 316 -4.10 4.96 -4.12
CA LEU A 316 -4.92 5.29 -2.94
C LEU A 316 -4.52 6.61 -2.26
N LYS A 317 -3.22 6.93 -2.25
CA LYS A 317 -2.67 8.13 -1.60
C LYS A 317 -2.97 9.44 -2.35
N ASN A 318 -3.37 9.40 -3.63
CA ASN A 318 -3.69 10.63 -4.34
C ASN A 318 -5.06 11.16 -3.87
N LYS A 319 -5.02 12.05 -2.87
CA LYS A 319 -6.19 12.62 -2.19
C LYS A 319 -7.09 13.49 -3.10
N SER A 320 -6.63 13.92 -4.26
CA SER A 320 -7.38 14.79 -5.19
C SER A 320 -7.75 14.07 -6.47
N GLU A 321 -8.95 14.34 -7.01
CA GLU A 321 -9.32 13.99 -8.39
C GLU A 321 -8.21 14.48 -9.34
N GLN A 322 -7.47 13.55 -9.93
CA GLN A 322 -6.36 13.88 -10.80
C GLN A 322 -6.79 13.71 -12.26
N GLU A 323 -6.38 14.64 -13.12
CA GLU A 323 -6.43 14.40 -14.55
C GLU A 323 -5.49 13.24 -14.91
N LEU A 324 -5.95 12.34 -15.79
CA LEU A 324 -5.13 11.22 -16.23
C LEU A 324 -4.05 11.70 -17.21
N ASP A 325 -2.82 11.82 -16.68
CA ASP A 325 -1.64 12.09 -17.48
C ASP A 325 -1.40 10.99 -18.54
N SER A 326 -0.64 11.33 -19.59
CA SER A 326 -0.29 10.38 -20.66
C SER A 326 0.41 9.12 -20.15
N MET A 327 1.22 9.23 -19.10
CA MET A 327 1.89 8.09 -18.44
C MET A 327 0.89 7.21 -17.69
N ALA A 328 -0.06 7.81 -16.97
CA ALA A 328 -1.09 7.08 -16.24
C ALA A 328 -2.04 6.33 -17.19
N MET A 329 -2.37 6.92 -18.35
CA MET A 329 -3.13 6.23 -19.41
C MET A 329 -2.36 5.05 -20.01
N LYS A 330 -1.04 5.19 -20.23
CA LYS A 330 -0.19 4.07 -20.70
C LYS A 330 -0.15 2.95 -19.67
N LEU A 331 -0.03 3.28 -18.39
CA LEU A 331 -0.02 2.31 -17.30
C LEU A 331 -1.35 1.56 -17.21
N LEU A 332 -2.47 2.28 -17.31
CA LEU A 332 -3.82 1.72 -17.37
C LEU A 332 -3.96 0.70 -18.51
N HIS A 333 -3.46 1.05 -19.70
CA HIS A 333 -3.47 0.15 -20.85
C HIS A 333 -2.61 -1.09 -20.63
N GLN A 334 -1.41 -0.95 -20.04
CA GLN A 334 -0.53 -2.10 -19.77
C GLN A 334 -1.14 -3.06 -18.73
N VAL A 335 -1.75 -2.54 -17.65
CA VAL A 335 -2.43 -3.38 -16.65
C VAL A 335 -3.64 -4.09 -17.25
N SER A 336 -4.42 -3.41 -18.11
CA SER A 336 -5.51 -4.04 -18.87
C SER A 336 -5.02 -5.17 -19.79
N LYS A 337 -3.90 -4.94 -20.49
CA LYS A 337 -3.27 -5.95 -21.34
C LYS A 337 -2.71 -7.13 -20.54
N LEU A 338 -2.17 -6.89 -19.34
CA LEU A 338 -1.73 -7.94 -18.41
C LEU A 338 -2.92 -8.82 -18.02
N CYS A 339 -4.01 -8.20 -17.57
CA CYS A 339 -5.24 -8.92 -17.21
C CYS A 339 -5.73 -9.80 -18.37
N GLY A 340 -5.73 -9.28 -19.60
CA GLY A 340 -6.15 -10.06 -20.78
C GLY A 340 -5.31 -11.31 -21.07
N LYS A 341 -4.10 -11.45 -20.49
CA LYS A 341 -3.25 -12.65 -20.62
C LYS A 341 -3.43 -13.65 -19.47
N CYS A 342 -4.05 -13.22 -18.36
CA CYS A 342 -4.20 -14.03 -17.16
C CYS A 342 -5.38 -15.01 -17.26
N SER A 343 -5.32 -16.05 -16.44
CA SER A 343 -6.41 -16.98 -16.20
C SER A 343 -7.16 -16.61 -14.91
N PRO A 344 -8.42 -17.02 -14.72
CA PRO A 344 -9.15 -16.75 -13.48
C PRO A 344 -8.58 -17.52 -12.26
N ALA A 345 -7.54 -18.35 -12.45
CA ALA A 345 -6.79 -18.99 -11.36
C ALA A 345 -5.68 -18.09 -10.78
N ASP A 346 -5.27 -17.04 -11.50
CA ASP A 346 -4.16 -16.15 -11.12
C ASP A 346 -4.60 -15.05 -10.13
N VAL A 347 -5.16 -15.47 -8.99
CA VAL A 347 -5.79 -14.60 -7.99
C VAL A 347 -4.85 -13.50 -7.49
N ASP A 348 -3.58 -13.84 -7.27
CA ASP A 348 -2.57 -12.92 -6.72
C ASP A 348 -2.25 -11.77 -7.66
N ILE A 349 -2.38 -11.97 -8.98
CA ILE A 349 -2.15 -10.93 -10.00
C ILE A 349 -3.45 -10.15 -10.26
N LEU A 350 -4.57 -10.88 -10.40
CA LEU A 350 -5.84 -10.28 -10.79
C LEU A 350 -6.43 -9.37 -9.71
N GLN A 351 -6.29 -9.74 -8.43
CA GLN A 351 -6.85 -8.96 -7.34
C GLN A 351 -6.31 -7.52 -7.27
N PRO A 352 -4.98 -7.31 -7.16
CA PRO A 352 -4.42 -5.96 -7.16
C PRO A 352 -4.61 -5.24 -8.50
N SER A 353 -4.66 -5.98 -9.62
CA SER A 353 -4.94 -5.39 -10.94
C SER A 353 -6.36 -4.82 -11.03
N PHE A 354 -7.39 -5.57 -10.62
CA PHE A 354 -8.78 -5.10 -10.62
C PHE A 354 -8.98 -3.93 -9.68
N ASN A 355 -8.34 -3.96 -8.51
CA ASN A 355 -8.32 -2.83 -7.59
C ASN A 355 -7.74 -1.57 -8.25
N PHE A 356 -6.60 -1.67 -8.93
CA PHE A 356 -5.98 -0.55 -9.65
C PHE A 356 -6.89 0.00 -10.76
N LEU A 357 -7.52 -0.88 -11.56
CA LEU A 357 -8.46 -0.48 -12.60
C LEU A 357 -9.68 0.23 -12.01
N TYR A 358 -10.24 -0.31 -10.93
CA TYR A 358 -11.36 0.27 -10.20
C TYR A 358 -11.01 1.64 -9.61
N TRP A 359 -9.86 1.76 -8.93
CA TRP A 359 -9.37 3.03 -8.39
C TRP A 359 -9.21 4.10 -9.47
N SER A 360 -8.63 3.72 -10.61
CA SER A 360 -8.41 4.64 -11.73
C SER A 360 -9.71 5.23 -12.30
N LEU A 361 -10.84 4.53 -12.16
CA LEU A 361 -12.16 5.01 -12.60
C LEU A 361 -12.84 5.96 -11.61
N HIS A 362 -12.56 5.83 -10.31
CA HIS A 362 -13.27 6.60 -9.27
C HIS A 362 -12.46 7.77 -8.71
N GLN A 363 -11.13 7.78 -8.83
CA GLN A 363 -10.25 8.88 -8.34
C GLN A 363 -9.81 9.87 -9.44
N THR A 364 -10.44 9.86 -10.61
CA THR A 364 -10.06 10.73 -11.73
C THR A 364 -11.17 11.71 -12.08
N THR A 365 -10.82 12.84 -12.70
CA THR A 365 -11.82 13.84 -13.11
C THR A 365 -12.84 13.25 -14.09
N PRO A 366 -14.10 13.72 -14.13
CA PRO A 366 -15.15 13.12 -14.98
C PRO A 366 -14.79 13.02 -16.47
N SER A 367 -13.98 13.95 -16.99
CA SER A 367 -13.46 13.91 -18.37
C SER A 367 -12.44 12.78 -18.57
N SER A 368 -11.58 12.56 -17.57
CA SER A 368 -10.57 11.51 -17.55
C SER A 368 -11.20 10.13 -17.32
N GLN A 369 -12.24 10.02 -16.49
CA GLN A 369 -13.00 8.79 -16.27
C GLN A 369 -13.55 8.22 -17.58
N LYS A 370 -14.18 9.06 -18.42
CA LYS A 370 -14.70 8.65 -19.73
C LYS A 370 -13.61 8.12 -20.65
N ARG A 371 -12.43 8.77 -20.66
CA ARG A 371 -11.28 8.34 -21.47
C ARG A 371 -10.69 7.02 -20.98
N ALA A 372 -10.54 6.85 -19.66
CA ALA A 372 -10.07 5.61 -19.05
C ALA A 372 -11.03 4.46 -19.34
N ALA A 373 -12.34 4.67 -19.12
CA ALA A 373 -13.37 3.69 -19.42
C ALA A 373 -13.35 3.28 -20.90
N ALA A 374 -13.23 4.23 -21.84
CA ALA A 374 -13.14 3.92 -23.26
C ALA A 374 -11.93 3.02 -23.61
N VAL A 375 -10.77 3.26 -23.01
CA VAL A 375 -9.58 2.41 -23.21
C VAL A 375 -9.80 1.01 -22.62
N LEU A 376 -10.40 0.91 -21.44
CA LEU A 376 -10.64 -0.39 -20.79
C LEU A 376 -11.69 -1.22 -21.53
N LEU A 377 -12.79 -0.59 -21.95
CA LEU A 377 -13.88 -1.23 -22.71
C LEU A 377 -13.47 -1.65 -24.13
N SER A 378 -12.35 -1.14 -24.66
CA SER A 378 -11.80 -1.58 -25.94
C SER A 378 -11.07 -2.92 -25.87
N SER A 379 -10.72 -3.38 -24.66
CA SER A 379 -10.00 -4.64 -24.44
C SER A 379 -10.97 -5.82 -24.32
N THR A 380 -11.16 -6.56 -25.41
CA THR A 380 -12.04 -7.75 -25.42
C THR A 380 -11.58 -8.80 -24.41
N ALA A 381 -10.27 -9.04 -24.32
CA ALA A 381 -9.68 -10.03 -23.42
C ALA A 381 -9.95 -9.72 -21.93
N LEU A 382 -9.95 -8.44 -21.54
CA LEU A 382 -10.29 -8.03 -20.17
C LEU A 382 -11.76 -8.34 -19.85
N ILE A 383 -12.67 -8.03 -20.78
CA ILE A 383 -14.12 -8.27 -20.58
C ILE A 383 -14.41 -9.77 -20.53
N GLU A 384 -13.79 -10.58 -21.40
CA GLU A 384 -13.92 -12.04 -21.35
C GLU A 384 -13.38 -12.65 -20.05
N LEU A 385 -12.24 -12.15 -19.56
CA LEU A 385 -11.70 -12.58 -18.27
C LEU A 385 -12.66 -12.19 -17.12
N LEU A 386 -13.21 -10.98 -17.16
CA LEU A 386 -14.16 -10.51 -16.16
C LEU A 386 -15.40 -11.40 -16.12
N GLU A 387 -15.96 -11.75 -17.28
CA GLU A 387 -17.08 -12.68 -17.41
C GLU A 387 -16.77 -14.06 -16.80
N LYS A 388 -15.62 -14.65 -17.16
CA LYS A 388 -15.16 -15.93 -16.60
C LYS A 388 -14.96 -15.86 -15.08
N THR A 389 -14.46 -14.74 -14.57
CA THR A 389 -14.23 -14.54 -13.13
C THR A 389 -15.56 -14.41 -12.38
N LEU A 390 -16.53 -13.66 -12.93
CA LEU A 390 -17.86 -13.52 -12.35
C LEU A 390 -18.62 -14.85 -12.32
N ALA A 391 -18.46 -15.70 -13.33
CA ALA A 391 -19.04 -17.05 -13.35
C ALA A 391 -18.57 -17.93 -12.18
N LEU A 392 -17.37 -17.70 -11.63
CA LEU A 392 -16.87 -18.42 -10.45
C LEU A 392 -17.65 -18.10 -9.17
N THR A 393 -18.43 -17.01 -9.12
CA THR A 393 -19.28 -16.64 -7.97
C THR A 393 -20.26 -17.75 -7.58
N TRP A 394 -20.61 -18.61 -8.55
CA TRP A 394 -21.59 -19.68 -8.41
C TRP A 394 -20.96 -21.02 -8.01
N THR A 395 -19.64 -21.15 -8.08
CA THR A 395 -18.92 -22.38 -7.71
C THR A 395 -18.60 -22.39 -6.21
N GLU A 396 -18.94 -23.47 -5.50
CA GLU A 396 -18.70 -23.60 -4.05
C GLU A 396 -17.22 -23.93 -3.77
N VAL A 397 -16.36 -22.93 -3.55
CA VAL A 397 -15.02 -23.08 -2.96
C VAL A 397 -14.64 -21.86 -2.12
N ASP A 398 -14.00 -22.11 -0.97
CA ASP A 398 -13.63 -21.22 0.13
C ASP A 398 -12.77 -19.97 -0.20
N SER A 399 -12.42 -19.25 0.88
CA SER A 399 -12.17 -17.81 1.09
C SER A 399 -11.19 -16.99 0.24
N PRO A 400 -10.07 -17.46 -0.36
CA PRO A 400 -9.12 -16.54 -1.01
C PRO A 400 -9.70 -15.85 -2.26
N ARG A 401 -10.72 -16.43 -2.89
CA ARG A 401 -11.36 -15.86 -4.08
C ARG A 401 -12.38 -14.78 -3.79
N THR A 402 -12.83 -14.61 -2.54
CA THR A 402 -13.91 -13.65 -2.25
C THR A 402 -13.48 -12.23 -2.54
N ALA A 403 -12.22 -11.86 -2.25
CA ALA A 403 -11.69 -10.54 -2.55
C ALA A 403 -11.68 -10.28 -4.07
N LEU A 404 -11.21 -11.25 -4.86
CA LEU A 404 -11.23 -11.20 -6.34
C LEU A 404 -12.63 -11.03 -6.90
N LEU A 405 -13.59 -11.81 -6.39
CA LEU A 405 -14.98 -11.70 -6.82
C LEU A 405 -15.56 -10.33 -6.46
N CYS A 406 -15.29 -9.79 -5.27
CA CYS A 406 -15.72 -8.44 -4.89
C CYS A 406 -15.16 -7.38 -5.85
N SER A 407 -13.86 -7.39 -6.10
CA SER A 407 -13.21 -6.46 -7.02
C SER A 407 -13.75 -6.59 -8.45
N ALA A 408 -14.04 -7.83 -8.90
CA ALA A 408 -14.65 -8.08 -10.20
C ALA A 408 -16.09 -7.51 -10.30
N TRP A 409 -16.94 -7.75 -9.30
CA TRP A 409 -18.32 -7.22 -9.28
C TRP A 409 -18.36 -5.69 -9.23
N LEU A 410 -17.50 -5.06 -8.40
CA LEU A 410 -17.39 -3.60 -8.33
C LEU A 410 -16.86 -2.99 -9.63
N LEU A 411 -15.89 -3.64 -10.27
CA LEU A 411 -15.36 -3.20 -11.55
C LEU A 411 -16.41 -3.34 -12.67
N ALA A 412 -17.16 -4.44 -12.70
CA ALA A 412 -18.26 -4.65 -13.65
C ALA A 412 -19.36 -3.59 -13.50
N ALA A 413 -19.75 -3.27 -12.26
CA ALA A 413 -20.71 -2.20 -11.97
C ALA A 413 -20.20 -0.84 -12.46
N SER A 414 -18.93 -0.52 -12.19
CA SER A 414 -18.29 0.73 -12.62
C SER A 414 -18.22 0.85 -14.14
N PHE A 415 -17.84 -0.23 -14.83
CA PHE A 415 -17.82 -0.25 -16.30
C PHE A 415 -19.20 -0.04 -16.89
N SER A 416 -20.25 -0.67 -16.33
CA SER A 416 -21.61 -0.46 -16.81
C SER A 416 -22.06 0.98 -16.57
N ALA A 417 -21.81 1.55 -15.39
CA ALA A 417 -22.17 2.92 -15.05
C ALA A 417 -21.50 3.93 -16.00
N GLN A 418 -20.19 3.79 -16.21
CA GLN A 418 -19.41 4.69 -17.08
C GLN A 418 -19.77 4.52 -18.57
N GLN A 419 -20.09 3.30 -19.01
CA GLN A 419 -20.57 3.04 -20.36
C GLN A 419 -21.88 3.78 -20.64
N HIS A 420 -22.85 3.71 -19.72
CA HIS A 420 -24.15 4.36 -19.86
C HIS A 420 -24.04 5.90 -19.75
N ALA A 421 -23.31 6.42 -18.76
CA ALA A 421 -23.14 7.87 -18.59
C ALA A 421 -22.34 8.53 -19.73
N GLY A 422 -21.44 7.77 -20.36
CA GLY A 422 -20.62 8.23 -21.48
C GLY A 422 -21.12 7.86 -22.87
N SER A 423 -22.19 7.04 -22.98
CA SER A 423 -22.64 6.41 -24.23
C SER A 423 -21.50 5.78 -25.04
N LEU A 424 -20.60 5.07 -24.34
CA LEU A 424 -19.38 4.54 -24.94
C LEU A 424 -19.68 3.29 -25.79
N GLN A 425 -18.93 3.13 -26.89
CA GLN A 425 -18.99 1.92 -27.71
C GLN A 425 -18.29 0.76 -27.01
N VAL A 426 -18.90 -0.43 -27.11
CA VAL A 426 -18.41 -1.66 -26.50
C VAL A 426 -18.13 -2.68 -27.59
N HIS A 427 -16.98 -3.35 -27.52
CA HIS A 427 -16.58 -4.37 -28.49
C HIS A 427 -17.00 -5.80 -28.08
N GLN A 428 -17.19 -6.04 -26.78
CA GLN A 428 -17.56 -7.33 -26.20
C GLN A 428 -18.66 -7.15 -25.16
N THR A 429 -19.73 -7.93 -25.24
CA THR A 429 -20.80 -7.96 -24.23
C THR A 429 -20.47 -8.98 -23.14
N LEU A 430 -20.55 -8.56 -21.87
CA LEU A 430 -20.42 -9.41 -20.69
C LEU A 430 -21.77 -10.09 -20.40
N SER A 431 -21.80 -11.42 -20.41
CA SER A 431 -23.02 -12.16 -20.09
C SER A 431 -23.14 -12.47 -18.60
N VAL A 432 -24.28 -12.13 -17.98
CA VAL A 432 -24.57 -12.45 -16.57
C VAL A 432 -25.94 -13.12 -16.46
N GLU A 433 -26.00 -14.25 -15.75
CA GLU A 433 -27.25 -14.91 -15.43
C GLU A 433 -27.99 -14.15 -14.31
N LEU A 434 -29.04 -13.41 -14.67
CA LEU A 434 -29.84 -12.62 -13.72
C LEU A 434 -30.42 -13.49 -12.60
N ASP A 435 -30.90 -14.69 -12.95
CA ASP A 435 -31.51 -15.62 -11.99
C ASP A 435 -30.54 -16.04 -10.88
N GLN A 436 -29.25 -16.20 -11.19
CA GLN A 436 -28.24 -16.56 -10.18
C GLN A 436 -27.95 -15.40 -9.23
N VAL A 437 -27.86 -14.19 -9.77
CA VAL A 437 -27.69 -12.96 -8.99
C VAL A 437 -28.84 -12.81 -7.99
N LEU A 438 -30.08 -12.93 -8.48
CA LEU A 438 -31.28 -12.84 -7.64
C LEU A 438 -31.32 -13.96 -6.60
N LYS A 439 -31.02 -15.20 -6.98
CA LYS A 439 -31.00 -16.34 -6.05
C LYS A 439 -30.01 -16.14 -4.90
N VAL A 440 -28.82 -15.61 -5.18
CA VAL A 440 -27.80 -15.36 -4.15
C VAL A 440 -28.21 -14.25 -3.18
N LEU A 441 -28.91 -13.22 -3.66
CA LEU A 441 -29.41 -12.13 -2.81
C LEU A 441 -30.68 -12.51 -2.04
N SER A 442 -31.57 -13.33 -2.62
CA SER A 442 -32.79 -13.82 -1.98
C SER A 442 -32.52 -14.85 -0.88
N PHE A 443 -31.49 -15.68 -1.05
CA PHE A 443 -31.09 -16.69 -0.08
C PHE A 443 -29.62 -16.50 0.31
N PRO A 444 -29.30 -15.46 1.09
CA PRO A 444 -27.92 -15.20 1.49
C PRO A 444 -27.46 -16.34 2.40
N LYS A 445 -26.64 -17.25 1.86
CA LYS A 445 -25.80 -18.16 2.66
C LYS A 445 -24.84 -17.32 3.51
N LYS A 446 -24.09 -17.92 4.46
CA LYS A 446 -22.99 -17.25 5.19
C LYS A 446 -21.85 -16.81 4.23
N LYS A 447 -22.12 -15.82 3.38
CA LYS A 447 -21.16 -15.17 2.47
C LYS A 447 -20.68 -13.88 3.11
N ALA A 448 -19.49 -13.43 2.74
CA ALA A 448 -18.93 -12.17 3.25
C ALA A 448 -19.83 -10.98 2.87
N ALA A 449 -20.12 -10.09 3.83
CA ALA A 449 -20.97 -8.91 3.63
C ALA A 449 -20.52 -8.03 2.45
N LEU A 450 -19.20 -7.91 2.26
CA LEU A 450 -18.59 -7.18 1.15
C LEU A 450 -18.99 -7.73 -0.23
N LEU A 451 -19.07 -9.05 -0.39
CA LEU A 451 -19.45 -9.67 -1.67
C LEU A 451 -20.92 -9.41 -1.98
N SER A 452 -21.78 -9.51 -0.97
CA SER A 452 -23.20 -9.16 -1.10
C SER A 452 -23.35 -7.68 -1.47
N ALA A 453 -22.60 -6.77 -0.83
CA ALA A 453 -22.61 -5.36 -1.16
C ALA A 453 -22.14 -5.10 -2.61
N ALA A 454 -21.07 -5.76 -3.08
CA ALA A 454 -20.58 -5.61 -4.45
C ALA A 454 -21.60 -6.08 -5.51
N ILE A 455 -22.28 -7.21 -5.25
CA ILE A 455 -23.35 -7.73 -6.13
C ILE A 455 -24.56 -6.77 -6.12
N LEU A 456 -24.90 -6.20 -4.97
CA LEU A 456 -25.98 -5.20 -4.85
C LEU A 456 -25.65 -3.92 -5.61
N CYS A 457 -24.41 -3.45 -5.57
CA CYS A 457 -23.96 -2.31 -6.38
C CYS A 457 -24.16 -2.58 -7.87
N PHE A 458 -23.77 -3.76 -8.36
CA PHE A 458 -24.00 -4.16 -9.74
C PHE A 458 -25.49 -4.19 -10.09
N LEU A 459 -26.33 -4.82 -9.26
CA LEU A 459 -27.76 -4.92 -9.50
C LEU A 459 -28.42 -3.53 -9.50
N ARG A 460 -28.02 -2.66 -8.58
CA ARG A 460 -28.46 -1.27 -8.53
C ARG A 460 -28.13 -0.52 -9.82
N THR A 461 -26.90 -0.64 -10.33
CA THR A 461 -26.51 -0.03 -11.61
C THR A 461 -27.34 -0.58 -12.77
N ALA A 462 -27.58 -1.90 -12.80
CA ALA A 462 -28.42 -2.51 -13.82
C ALA A 462 -29.88 -2.01 -13.78
N LEU A 463 -30.45 -1.84 -12.57
CA LEU A 463 -31.80 -1.29 -12.35
C LEU A 463 -31.91 0.17 -12.79
N GLN A 464 -30.94 1.02 -12.42
CA GLN A 464 -30.87 2.43 -12.83
C GLN A 464 -30.82 2.57 -14.36
N GLN A 465 -30.19 1.61 -15.03
CA GLN A 465 -30.10 1.54 -16.50
C GLN A 465 -31.31 0.84 -17.14
N SER A 466 -32.33 0.48 -16.37
CA SER A 466 -33.48 -0.31 -16.85
C SER A 466 -33.06 -1.56 -17.61
N PHE A 467 -31.95 -2.20 -17.19
CA PHE A 467 -31.34 -3.37 -17.83
C PHE A 467 -30.94 -3.16 -19.29
N SER A 468 -30.79 -1.90 -19.71
CA SER A 468 -30.42 -1.49 -21.07
C SER A 468 -28.97 -1.02 -21.08
N SER A 469 -28.04 -1.97 -21.09
CA SER A 469 -26.60 -1.71 -21.16
C SER A 469 -26.03 -2.30 -22.46
N ALA A 470 -25.16 -1.55 -23.14
CA ALA A 470 -24.43 -2.10 -24.30
C ALA A 470 -23.28 -3.03 -23.87
N LEU A 471 -22.88 -2.95 -22.60
CA LEU A 471 -21.82 -3.79 -22.03
C LEU A 471 -22.36 -5.07 -21.42
N VAL A 472 -23.47 -5.01 -20.68
CA VAL A 472 -23.96 -6.15 -19.91
C VAL A 472 -25.20 -6.73 -20.58
N ALA A 473 -25.10 -7.97 -21.02
CA ALA A 473 -26.23 -8.76 -21.52
C ALA A 473 -26.72 -9.70 -20.41
N LEU A 474 -27.94 -9.49 -19.93
CA LEU A 474 -28.57 -10.38 -18.96
C LEU A 474 -29.18 -11.57 -19.68
N VAL A 475 -28.65 -12.76 -19.40
CA VAL A 475 -29.11 -14.01 -20.00
C VAL A 475 -30.15 -14.65 -19.08
N PRO A 476 -31.37 -14.96 -19.57
CA PRO A 476 -32.35 -15.72 -18.79
C PRO A 476 -31.85 -17.16 -18.59
N SER A 477 -32.09 -17.73 -17.41
CA SER A 477 -31.72 -19.14 -17.17
C SER A 477 -32.52 -20.05 -18.11
N ARG A 478 -31.86 -21.07 -18.68
CA ARG A 478 -32.40 -22.00 -19.69
C ARG A 478 -33.66 -22.79 -19.26
N ALA A 479 -34.15 -22.61 -18.04
CA ALA A 479 -35.21 -23.40 -17.43
C ALA A 479 -36.52 -22.62 -17.13
N GLN A 480 -36.68 -21.37 -17.58
CA GLN A 480 -37.89 -20.60 -17.27
C GLN A 480 -39.02 -20.82 -18.30
N PRO A 481 -40.27 -21.05 -17.82
CA PRO A 481 -41.45 -21.00 -18.67
C PRO A 481 -41.65 -19.59 -19.26
N PRO A 482 -42.38 -19.44 -20.38
CA PRO A 482 -42.63 -18.12 -20.96
C PRO A 482 -43.29 -17.19 -19.92
N PRO A 483 -42.88 -15.91 -19.86
CA PRO A 483 -43.39 -14.97 -18.87
C PRO A 483 -44.91 -14.82 -18.99
N ALA A 484 -45.60 -14.72 -17.85
CA ALA A 484 -47.03 -14.43 -17.82
C ALA A 484 -47.29 -13.06 -18.47
N PRO A 485 -48.48 -12.80 -19.06
CA PRO A 485 -48.78 -11.53 -19.71
C PRO A 485 -48.66 -10.30 -18.78
N GLU A 486 -48.78 -10.49 -17.46
CA GLU A 486 -48.56 -9.45 -16.44
C GLU A 486 -47.06 -9.14 -16.23
N ASP A 487 -46.16 -10.11 -16.45
CA ASP A 487 -44.71 -9.95 -16.31
C ASP A 487 -44.05 -9.26 -17.52
N THR A 488 -44.76 -9.16 -18.66
CA THR A 488 -44.23 -8.50 -19.87
C THR A 488 -43.88 -7.02 -19.66
N ALA A 489 -44.60 -6.34 -18.75
CA ALA A 489 -44.34 -4.92 -18.43
C ALA A 489 -43.08 -4.72 -17.58
N LEU A 490 -42.71 -5.75 -16.79
CA LEU A 490 -41.57 -5.73 -15.86
C LEU A 490 -40.30 -6.37 -16.43
N ALA A 491 -40.36 -6.90 -17.66
CA ALA A 491 -39.23 -7.53 -18.31
C ALA A 491 -37.97 -6.63 -18.25
N PRO A 492 -36.80 -7.19 -17.87
CA PRO A 492 -36.49 -8.61 -17.71
C PRO A 492 -36.84 -9.24 -16.35
N LEU A 493 -37.39 -8.50 -15.38
CA LEU A 493 -37.80 -9.04 -14.08
C LEU A 493 -39.24 -9.57 -14.10
N GLY A 494 -39.49 -10.70 -13.45
CA GLY A 494 -40.84 -11.17 -13.14
C GLY A 494 -41.35 -10.67 -11.78
N THR A 495 -42.66 -10.61 -11.59
CA THR A 495 -43.30 -10.27 -10.30
C THR A 495 -42.79 -11.13 -9.14
N SER A 496 -42.64 -12.44 -9.36
CA SER A 496 -42.12 -13.39 -8.36
C SER A 496 -40.66 -13.10 -7.97
N GLN A 497 -39.82 -12.75 -8.96
CA GLN A 497 -38.41 -12.37 -8.75
C GLN A 497 -38.29 -11.06 -7.99
N VAL A 498 -39.17 -10.10 -8.26
CA VAL A 498 -39.23 -8.83 -7.52
C VAL A 498 -39.53 -9.09 -6.05
N LEU A 499 -40.55 -9.92 -5.76
CA LEU A 499 -40.90 -10.28 -4.38
C LEU A 499 -39.76 -11.01 -3.67
N SER A 500 -39.12 -11.99 -4.32
CA SER A 500 -37.98 -12.71 -3.72
C SER A 500 -36.78 -11.80 -3.48
N LEU A 501 -36.53 -10.83 -4.36
CA LEU A 501 -35.47 -9.85 -4.20
C LEU A 501 -35.76 -8.93 -3.02
N VAL A 502 -36.99 -8.40 -2.91
CA VAL A 502 -37.40 -7.54 -1.78
C VAL A 502 -37.23 -8.27 -0.45
N ILE A 503 -37.67 -9.53 -0.36
CA ILE A 503 -37.46 -10.35 0.85
C ILE A 503 -35.97 -10.53 1.15
N GLY A 504 -35.15 -10.79 0.13
CA GLY A 504 -33.69 -10.88 0.26
C GLY A 504 -33.06 -9.60 0.81
N LEU A 505 -33.42 -8.45 0.24
CA LEU A 505 -32.95 -7.12 0.67
C LEU A 505 -33.37 -6.80 2.12
N GLN A 506 -34.61 -7.10 2.48
CA GLN A 506 -35.10 -6.96 3.85
C GLN A 506 -34.28 -7.84 4.82
N ASN A 507 -34.01 -9.09 4.47
CA ASN A 507 -33.22 -10.00 5.29
C ASN A 507 -31.75 -9.54 5.44
N LEU A 508 -31.16 -8.96 4.39
CA LEU A 508 -29.80 -8.40 4.44
C LEU A 508 -29.74 -7.16 5.34
N LEU A 509 -30.75 -6.28 5.30
CA LEU A 509 -30.85 -5.11 6.19
C LEU A 509 -30.91 -5.50 7.67
N VAL A 510 -31.58 -6.61 8.01
CA VAL A 510 -31.66 -7.11 9.38
C VAL A 510 -30.29 -7.52 9.94
N GLN A 511 -29.29 -7.79 9.10
CA GLN A 511 -27.93 -8.15 9.55
C GLN A 511 -27.18 -6.97 10.20
N LYS A 512 -27.66 -5.73 10.04
CA LYS A 512 -27.11 -4.50 10.67
C LYS A 512 -25.64 -4.18 10.35
N ASP A 513 -25.06 -4.76 9.30
CA ASP A 513 -23.74 -4.36 8.78
C ASP A 513 -23.85 -3.02 8.02
N PRO A 514 -23.02 -2.01 8.32
CA PRO A 514 -23.20 -0.66 7.79
C PRO A 514 -23.04 -0.59 6.26
N LEU A 515 -22.01 -1.23 5.70
CA LEU A 515 -21.74 -1.19 4.25
C LEU A 515 -22.83 -1.93 3.47
N LEU A 516 -23.23 -3.09 3.96
CA LEU A 516 -24.34 -3.84 3.40
C LEU A 516 -25.65 -3.06 3.51
N SER A 517 -25.89 -2.35 4.61
CA SER A 517 -27.11 -1.56 4.78
C SER A 517 -27.20 -0.44 3.75
N TYR A 518 -26.11 0.29 3.50
CA TYR A 518 -26.07 1.30 2.44
C TYR A 518 -26.38 0.70 1.07
N ALA A 519 -25.67 -0.39 0.71
CA ALA A 519 -25.86 -1.05 -0.58
C ALA A 519 -27.31 -1.56 -0.76
N CYS A 520 -27.91 -2.09 0.31
CA CYS A 520 -29.29 -2.59 0.30
C CYS A 520 -30.30 -1.45 0.12
N VAL A 521 -30.18 -0.35 0.87
CA VAL A 521 -31.10 0.79 0.74
C VAL A 521 -30.98 1.42 -0.64
N ALA A 522 -29.76 1.62 -1.15
CA ALA A 522 -29.57 2.17 -2.49
C ALA A 522 -30.10 1.23 -3.60
N CYS A 523 -30.00 -0.09 -3.42
CA CYS A 523 -30.59 -1.06 -4.33
C CYS A 523 -32.14 -1.06 -4.26
N LEU A 524 -32.72 -0.94 -3.07
CA LEU A 524 -34.18 -0.78 -2.88
C LEU A 524 -34.71 0.51 -3.54
N GLU A 525 -33.98 1.62 -3.41
CA GLU A 525 -34.30 2.88 -4.08
C GLU A 525 -34.34 2.70 -5.61
N ALA A 526 -33.28 2.14 -6.20
CA ALA A 526 -33.22 1.89 -7.64
C ALA A 526 -34.29 0.89 -8.11
N LEU A 527 -34.58 -0.15 -7.31
CA LEU A 527 -35.64 -1.12 -7.62
C LEU A 527 -37.01 -0.44 -7.65
N LEU A 528 -37.32 0.39 -6.66
CA LEU A 528 -38.61 1.06 -6.59
C LEU A 528 -38.76 2.15 -7.66
N ASP A 529 -37.70 2.88 -7.99
CA ASP A 529 -37.72 3.80 -9.12
C ASP A 529 -37.96 3.06 -10.45
N TYR A 530 -37.30 1.92 -10.66
CA TYR A 530 -37.53 1.06 -11.83
C TYR A 530 -38.98 0.53 -11.89
N LEU A 531 -39.49 -0.01 -10.78
CA LEU A 531 -40.86 -0.51 -10.69
C LEU A 531 -41.87 0.61 -10.89
N HIS A 532 -41.65 1.79 -10.33
CA HIS A 532 -42.57 2.92 -10.47
C HIS A 532 -42.65 3.41 -11.93
N ALA A 533 -41.53 3.41 -12.64
CA ALA A 533 -41.48 3.78 -14.07
C ALA A 533 -42.22 2.79 -14.98
N ARG A 534 -42.30 1.50 -14.61
CA ARG A 534 -42.91 0.43 -15.42
C ARG A 534 -44.33 0.07 -14.98
N SER A 535 -44.56 -0.02 -13.68
CA SER A 535 -45.81 -0.46 -13.05
C SER A 535 -45.97 0.18 -11.66
N PRO A 536 -46.64 1.35 -11.55
CA PRO A 536 -46.76 2.06 -10.27
C PRO A 536 -47.51 1.26 -9.19
N ASP A 537 -48.47 0.41 -9.59
CA ASP A 537 -49.25 -0.42 -8.66
C ASP A 537 -48.38 -1.43 -7.90
N ILE A 538 -47.41 -2.04 -8.60
CA ILE A 538 -46.50 -3.02 -8.01
C ILE A 538 -45.51 -2.32 -7.07
N ALA A 539 -45.02 -1.13 -7.45
CA ALA A 539 -44.20 -0.31 -6.58
C ALA A 539 -44.96 0.03 -5.28
N PHE A 540 -46.21 0.48 -5.38
CA PHE A 540 -47.05 0.77 -4.20
C PHE A 540 -47.31 -0.49 -3.36
N HIS A 541 -47.56 -1.63 -3.99
CA HIS A 541 -47.74 -2.91 -3.29
C HIS A 541 -46.48 -3.33 -2.52
N VAL A 542 -45.28 -3.17 -3.10
CA VAL A 542 -44.01 -3.50 -2.43
C VAL A 542 -43.76 -2.59 -1.24
N VAL A 543 -44.01 -1.28 -1.36
CA VAL A 543 -43.80 -0.34 -0.26
C VAL A 543 -44.82 -0.53 0.85
N SER A 544 -46.10 -0.78 0.52
CA SER A 544 -47.18 -0.92 1.50
C SER A 544 -47.16 -2.24 2.28
N GLN A 545 -46.23 -3.16 2.01
CA GLN A 545 -46.11 -4.43 2.72
C GLN A 545 -45.96 -4.22 4.24
N PRO A 546 -46.72 -4.95 5.08
CA PRO A 546 -46.65 -4.84 6.54
C PRO A 546 -45.27 -5.22 7.10
N TRP A 547 -44.51 -6.05 6.37
CA TRP A 547 -43.14 -6.41 6.72
C TRP A 547 -42.18 -5.22 6.74
N ASN A 548 -42.42 -4.17 5.95
CA ASN A 548 -41.60 -2.96 5.97
C ASN A 548 -41.73 -2.21 7.30
N ARG A 549 -42.92 -2.25 7.91
CA ARG A 549 -43.16 -1.67 9.25
C ARG A 549 -42.38 -2.45 10.33
N PHE A 550 -42.42 -3.77 10.27
CA PHE A 550 -41.65 -4.62 11.18
C PHE A 550 -40.14 -4.44 11.01
N LEU A 551 -39.66 -4.35 9.77
CA LEU A 551 -38.25 -4.07 9.46
C LEU A 551 -37.80 -2.75 10.09
N LEU A 552 -38.59 -1.68 9.92
CA LEU A 552 -38.26 -0.38 10.48
C LEU A 552 -38.16 -0.44 12.01
N PHE A 553 -39.11 -1.08 12.70
CA PHE A 553 -39.02 -1.28 14.15
C PHE A 553 -37.76 -2.05 14.55
N THR A 554 -37.41 -3.11 13.82
CA THR A 554 -36.21 -3.93 14.08
C THR A 554 -34.91 -3.14 13.93
N LEU A 555 -34.88 -2.20 12.97
CA LEU A 555 -33.74 -1.30 12.74
C LEU A 555 -33.66 -0.20 13.82
N LEU A 556 -34.81 0.30 14.27
CA LEU A 556 -34.91 1.36 15.28
C LEU A 556 -34.65 0.88 16.72
N ASP A 557 -34.85 -0.40 17.03
CA ASP A 557 -34.63 -1.01 18.36
C ASP A 557 -33.15 -1.04 18.82
N ALA A 558 -32.25 -0.39 18.08
CA ALA A 558 -30.81 -0.40 18.33
C ALA A 558 -30.28 0.73 19.25
N GLY A 559 -31.13 1.61 19.78
CA GLY A 559 -30.75 2.69 20.73
C GLY A 559 -31.52 4.01 20.54
N GLU A 560 -31.37 4.96 21.48
CA GLU A 560 -32.18 6.21 21.58
C GLU A 560 -32.02 7.20 20.41
N SER A 561 -31.03 7.01 19.52
CA SER A 561 -30.80 7.85 18.32
C SER A 561 -30.57 7.03 17.05
N SER A 562 -31.00 5.77 17.03
CA SER A 562 -30.86 4.86 15.88
C SER A 562 -31.49 5.43 14.60
N PHE A 563 -32.57 6.21 14.71
CA PHE A 563 -33.23 6.86 13.58
C PHE A 563 -32.35 7.87 12.84
N LEU A 564 -31.28 8.39 13.46
CA LEU A 564 -30.33 9.29 12.81
C LEU A 564 -29.30 8.55 11.96
N ARG A 565 -29.37 7.22 11.86
CA ARG A 565 -28.53 6.50 10.90
C ARG A 565 -28.94 6.87 9.46
N PRO A 566 -28.01 7.28 8.59
CA PRO A 566 -28.32 7.76 7.25
C PRO A 566 -29.03 6.72 6.37
N GLU A 567 -28.75 5.42 6.56
CA GLU A 567 -29.40 4.32 5.86
C GLU A 567 -30.89 4.22 6.26
N ILE A 568 -31.18 4.41 7.55
CA ILE A 568 -32.56 4.39 8.07
C ILE A 568 -33.32 5.63 7.61
N LEU A 569 -32.69 6.82 7.67
CA LEU A 569 -33.30 8.05 7.16
C LEU A 569 -33.64 7.96 5.67
N ARG A 570 -32.75 7.40 4.85
CA ARG A 570 -33.00 7.16 3.43
C ARG A 570 -34.13 6.17 3.19
N LEU A 571 -34.17 5.06 3.94
CA LEU A 571 -35.26 4.10 3.86
C LEU A 571 -36.61 4.73 4.25
N MET A 572 -36.64 5.53 5.31
CA MET A 572 -37.83 6.29 5.72
C MET A 572 -38.24 7.31 4.66
N THR A 573 -37.28 8.02 4.06
CA THR A 573 -37.51 8.97 2.95
C THR A 573 -38.20 8.28 1.79
N LEU A 574 -37.74 7.08 1.45
CA LEU A 574 -38.31 6.28 0.38
C LEU A 574 -39.78 5.87 0.68
N PHE A 575 -40.09 5.44 1.90
CA PHE A 575 -41.47 5.13 2.30
C PHE A 575 -42.39 6.36 2.25
N VAL A 576 -41.89 7.53 2.66
CA VAL A 576 -42.62 8.81 2.56
C VAL A 576 -42.87 9.18 1.09
N ARG A 577 -41.88 9.01 0.21
CA ARG A 577 -41.98 9.32 -1.24
C ARG A 577 -43.11 8.55 -1.93
N PHE A 578 -43.32 7.28 -1.56
CA PHE A 578 -44.36 6.42 -2.13
C PHE A 578 -45.69 6.41 -1.34
N GLN A 579 -45.90 7.37 -0.43
CA GLN A 579 -47.17 7.57 0.31
C GLN A 579 -47.64 6.35 1.14
N SER A 580 -46.72 5.55 1.69
CA SER A 580 -47.10 4.38 2.49
C SER A 580 -47.48 4.76 3.92
N SER A 581 -48.72 5.20 4.12
CA SER A 581 -49.29 5.46 5.45
C SER A 581 -49.40 4.20 6.33
N SER A 582 -49.34 3.01 5.72
CA SER A 582 -49.33 1.72 6.42
C SER A 582 -47.99 1.40 7.10
N VAL A 583 -46.89 2.01 6.64
CA VAL A 583 -45.54 1.74 7.16
C VAL A 583 -45.10 2.84 8.13
N LEU A 584 -45.24 4.10 7.73
CA LEU A 584 -44.91 5.29 8.53
C LEU A 584 -46.16 6.16 8.70
N SER A 585 -46.59 6.33 9.95
CA SER A 585 -47.71 7.23 10.27
C SER A 585 -47.26 8.69 10.33
N ARG A 586 -48.21 9.63 10.21
CA ARG A 586 -47.94 11.08 10.37
C ARG A 586 -47.37 11.40 11.76
N GLU A 587 -47.81 10.70 12.79
CA GLU A 587 -47.33 10.86 14.17
C GLU A 587 -45.88 10.39 14.32
N GLU A 588 -45.53 9.25 13.71
CA GLU A 588 -44.16 8.70 13.73
C GLU A 588 -43.18 9.62 12.99
N VAL A 589 -43.59 10.20 11.86
CA VAL A 589 -42.80 11.23 11.15
C VAL A 589 -42.60 12.46 12.03
N GLY A 590 -43.64 12.91 12.73
CA GLY A 590 -43.56 14.02 13.69
C GLY A 590 -42.57 13.75 14.83
N HIS A 591 -42.58 12.53 15.40
CA HIS A 591 -41.64 12.13 16.44
C HIS A 591 -40.18 12.10 15.97
N VAL A 592 -39.93 11.64 14.74
CA VAL A 592 -38.56 11.64 14.16
C VAL A 592 -38.05 13.05 13.93
N LEU A 593 -38.91 13.97 13.44
CA LEU A 593 -38.54 15.37 13.28
C LEU A 593 -38.31 16.06 14.63
N GLN A 594 -39.15 15.82 15.63
CA GLN A 594 -38.95 16.34 16.97
C GLN A 594 -37.67 15.80 17.61
N GLY A 595 -37.38 14.50 17.45
CA GLY A 595 -36.13 13.90 17.90
C GLY A 595 -34.89 14.47 17.20
N ALA A 596 -34.98 14.74 15.90
CA ALA A 596 -33.90 15.39 15.15
C ALA A 596 -33.68 16.85 15.57
N ALA A 597 -34.75 17.58 15.93
CA ALA A 597 -34.65 18.96 16.40
C ALA A 597 -34.01 19.07 17.79
N LEU A 598 -34.17 18.04 18.61
CA LEU A 598 -33.55 17.93 19.94
C LEU A 598 -32.11 17.40 19.89
N ALA A 599 -31.71 16.79 18.78
CA ALA A 599 -30.35 16.28 18.59
C ALA A 599 -29.36 17.41 18.24
N ASP A 600 -28.13 17.30 18.72
CA ASP A 600 -27.08 18.25 18.38
C ASP A 600 -26.55 18.00 16.96
N LEU A 601 -27.12 18.72 16.00
CA LEU A 601 -26.79 18.61 14.57
C LEU A 601 -25.32 18.90 14.26
N SER A 602 -24.60 19.61 15.14
CA SER A 602 -23.17 19.90 14.97
C SER A 602 -22.27 18.67 15.17
N THR A 603 -22.79 17.64 15.84
CA THR A 603 -22.07 16.38 16.12
C THR A 603 -22.29 15.30 15.05
N LEU A 604 -23.21 15.54 14.10
CA LEU A 604 -23.60 14.57 13.08
C LEU A 604 -22.65 14.57 11.88
N SER A 605 -22.47 13.40 11.26
CA SER A 605 -21.70 13.29 10.02
C SER A 605 -22.39 14.03 8.87
N ASN A 606 -21.61 14.53 7.91
CA ASN A 606 -22.14 15.17 6.69
C ASN A 606 -23.14 14.26 5.93
N THR A 607 -22.91 12.94 5.93
CA THR A 607 -23.80 11.96 5.31
C THR A 607 -25.16 11.88 6.00
N THR A 608 -25.16 11.93 7.33
CA THR A 608 -26.39 11.95 8.14
C THR A 608 -27.16 13.24 7.92
N LEU A 609 -26.47 14.38 7.89
CA LEU A 609 -27.07 15.68 7.60
C LEU A 609 -27.70 15.72 6.20
N GLN A 610 -27.04 15.16 5.19
CA GLN A 610 -27.59 15.07 3.84
C GLN A 610 -28.83 14.16 3.78
N ALA A 611 -28.79 13.00 4.44
CA ALA A 611 -29.95 12.11 4.52
C ALA A 611 -31.13 12.74 5.27
N LEU A 612 -30.86 13.48 6.36
CA LEU A 612 -31.86 14.20 7.13
C LEU A 612 -32.50 15.34 6.33
N ARG A 613 -31.70 16.11 5.58
CA ARG A 613 -32.21 17.12 4.63
C ARG A 613 -33.10 16.48 3.57
N GLY A 614 -32.68 15.36 2.98
CA GLY A 614 -33.47 14.61 2.01
C GLY A 614 -34.82 14.17 2.58
N PHE A 615 -34.81 13.60 3.79
CA PHE A 615 -36.02 13.21 4.52
C PHE A 615 -36.95 14.39 4.75
N PHE A 616 -36.43 15.50 5.27
CA PHE A 616 -37.20 16.70 5.58
C PHE A 616 -37.86 17.30 4.33
N LEU A 617 -37.12 17.46 3.23
CA LEU A 617 -37.65 17.95 1.96
C LEU A 617 -38.73 17.02 1.40
N GLN A 618 -38.56 15.71 1.54
CA GLN A 618 -39.55 14.75 1.11
C GLN A 618 -40.83 14.85 1.96
N VAL A 619 -40.73 14.97 3.28
CA VAL A 619 -41.90 15.16 4.17
C VAL A 619 -42.64 16.46 3.86
N GLN A 620 -41.92 17.54 3.56
CA GLN A 620 -42.49 18.83 3.18
C GLN A 620 -43.24 18.74 1.84
N SER A 621 -42.64 18.14 0.81
CA SER A 621 -43.27 18.00 -0.50
C SER A 621 -44.55 17.15 -0.47
N MET A 622 -44.63 16.20 0.46
CA MET A 622 -45.79 15.31 0.62
C MET A 622 -46.85 15.84 1.61
N GLY A 623 -46.65 17.02 2.21
CA GLY A 623 -47.63 17.65 3.10
C GLY A 623 -47.88 16.87 4.40
N LEU A 624 -46.86 16.19 4.93
CA LEU A 624 -46.95 15.36 6.15
C LEU A 624 -46.52 16.09 7.43
N LEU A 625 -46.24 17.40 7.35
CA LEU A 625 -45.88 18.22 8.51
C LEU A 625 -47.10 18.43 9.42
N ALA A 626 -46.97 18.03 10.69
CA ALA A 626 -48.00 18.24 11.71
C ALA A 626 -47.78 19.50 12.56
N ASP A 627 -46.52 19.96 12.69
CA ASP A 627 -46.14 21.12 13.50
C ASP A 627 -45.18 22.03 12.72
N GLU A 628 -45.66 23.21 12.32
CA GLU A 628 -44.88 24.17 11.54
C GLU A 628 -43.72 24.79 12.34
N SER A 629 -43.81 24.81 13.68
CA SER A 629 -42.80 25.46 14.53
C SER A 629 -41.51 24.63 14.66
N THR A 630 -41.62 23.31 14.75
CA THR A 630 -40.51 22.35 14.74
C THR A 630 -39.89 22.23 13.34
N ALA A 631 -40.70 22.34 12.29
CA ALA A 631 -40.21 22.37 10.92
C ALA A 631 -39.39 23.63 10.61
N GLN A 632 -39.82 24.80 11.09
CA GLN A 632 -39.09 26.06 10.91
C GLN A 632 -37.76 26.08 11.68
N THR A 633 -37.72 25.54 12.89
CA THR A 633 -36.47 25.44 13.67
C THR A 633 -35.46 24.51 13.01
N LEU A 634 -35.89 23.34 12.54
CA LEU A 634 -35.03 22.43 11.76
C LEU A 634 -34.54 23.03 10.45
N HIS A 635 -35.40 23.75 9.72
CA HIS A 635 -35.01 24.43 8.49
C HIS A 635 -33.90 25.45 8.74
N VAL A 636 -34.06 26.30 9.76
CA VAL A 636 -33.05 27.30 10.13
C VAL A 636 -31.75 26.65 10.58
N SER A 637 -31.81 25.58 11.37
CA SER A 637 -30.60 24.85 11.82
C SER A 637 -29.90 24.12 10.66
N LEU A 638 -30.64 23.57 9.71
CA LEU A 638 -30.07 22.90 8.52
C LEU A 638 -29.51 23.90 7.52
N GLU A 639 -30.09 25.09 7.36
CA GLU A 639 -29.55 26.18 6.52
C GLU A 639 -28.29 26.81 7.15
N GLY A 640 -28.27 27.01 8.47
CA GLY A 640 -27.10 27.52 9.20
C GLY A 640 -25.86 26.61 9.10
N LEU A 641 -26.09 25.30 8.87
CA LEU A 641 -25.07 24.27 8.63
C LEU A 641 -24.84 24.01 7.14
N SER A 642 -25.13 24.97 6.25
CA SER A 642 -24.83 24.86 4.81
C SER A 642 -23.43 24.24 4.60
N PRO A 643 -23.24 23.37 3.58
CA PRO A 643 -21.95 22.72 3.36
C PRO A 643 -20.96 23.84 3.06
N SER A 644 -20.31 24.31 4.10
CA SER A 644 -19.25 25.27 3.98
C SER A 644 -18.25 24.58 3.09
N THR A 645 -17.81 25.26 2.04
CA THR A 645 -16.49 25.10 1.44
C THR A 645 -15.43 25.40 2.52
N SER A 646 -15.50 24.73 3.67
CA SER A 646 -14.55 24.81 4.75
C SER A 646 -13.45 23.82 4.43
N SER A 647 -12.23 24.30 4.58
CA SER A 647 -10.96 23.64 4.27
C SER A 647 -10.65 22.45 5.18
N ALA A 648 -11.64 21.65 5.57
CA ALA A 648 -11.45 20.39 6.26
C ALA A 648 -11.41 19.28 5.20
N GLU A 649 -10.33 18.50 5.22
CA GLU A 649 -10.01 17.45 4.25
C GLU A 649 -11.25 16.65 3.82
N PRO A 650 -11.47 16.43 2.51
CA PRO A 650 -12.54 15.54 2.08
C PRO A 650 -12.27 14.16 2.69
N PRO A 651 -13.27 13.49 3.28
CA PRO A 651 -13.08 12.15 3.82
C PRO A 651 -12.57 11.24 2.70
N LEU A 652 -11.66 10.30 3.02
CA LEU A 652 -11.23 9.29 2.08
C LEU A 652 -12.46 8.55 1.54
N ASP A 653 -12.88 8.89 0.32
CA ASP A 653 -13.97 8.20 -0.36
C ASP A 653 -13.55 6.78 -0.76
N MET A 654 -12.25 6.53 -0.86
CA MET A 654 -11.69 5.21 -1.16
C MET A 654 -11.10 4.53 0.07
N LEU A 655 -11.50 3.28 0.31
CA LEU A 655 -11.00 2.42 1.39
C LEU A 655 -10.54 1.07 0.83
N CYS A 656 -9.63 0.40 1.55
CA CYS A 656 -9.24 -0.97 1.26
C CYS A 656 -9.76 -1.90 2.36
N LEU A 657 -10.72 -2.77 2.04
CA LEU A 657 -11.36 -3.70 2.98
C LEU A 657 -11.03 -5.14 2.61
N GLY A 658 -10.29 -5.85 3.47
CA GLY A 658 -9.88 -7.24 3.20
C GLY A 658 -9.12 -7.41 1.88
N GLY A 659 -8.32 -6.40 1.50
CA GLY A 659 -7.59 -6.37 0.24
C GLY A 659 -8.41 -5.92 -0.98
N VAL A 660 -9.64 -5.43 -0.81
CA VAL A 660 -10.52 -4.95 -1.90
C VAL A 660 -10.63 -3.43 -1.87
N ALA A 661 -10.42 -2.79 -3.02
CA ALA A 661 -10.65 -1.37 -3.22
C ALA A 661 -12.16 -1.05 -3.25
N VAL A 662 -12.61 -0.13 -2.40
CA VAL A 662 -14.02 0.25 -2.30
C VAL A 662 -14.15 1.77 -2.31
N SER A 663 -15.05 2.28 -3.15
CA SER A 663 -15.49 3.69 -3.10
C SER A 663 -16.77 3.73 -2.27
N LEU A 664 -16.81 4.54 -1.21
CA LEU A 664 -18.00 4.71 -0.38
C LEU A 664 -19.10 5.42 -1.15
N SER A 665 -18.77 6.42 -1.98
CA SER A 665 -19.74 7.04 -2.90
C SER A 665 -20.32 6.00 -3.87
N HIS A 666 -19.50 5.14 -4.48
CA HIS A 666 -20.02 4.10 -5.36
C HIS A 666 -20.86 3.01 -4.67
N ILE A 667 -20.75 2.83 -3.34
CA ILE A 667 -21.65 1.93 -2.60
C ILE A 667 -22.92 2.66 -2.14
N ARG A 668 -22.79 3.93 -1.75
CA ARG A 668 -23.86 4.71 -1.13
C ARG A 668 -24.78 5.36 -2.17
N ASP A 669 -24.20 6.00 -3.17
CA ASP A 669 -24.83 6.86 -4.17
C ASP A 669 -25.02 6.05 -5.46
#